data_AF-A0A941XJZ1-F1
#
_entry.id   AF-A0A941XJZ1-F1
#
_cell.length_a   1.000
_cell.length_b   1.000
_cell.length_c   1.000
_cell.angle_alpha   90.00
_cell.angle_beta   90.00
_cell.angle_gamma   90.00
#
_symmetry.space_group_name_H-M   'P 1'
#
loop_
_entity.id
_entity.type
_entity.pdbx_description
1 polymer ?
#
loop_
_entity_poly.entity_id
_entity_poly.type
_entity_poly.pdbx_seq_one_letter_code
_entity_poly.pdbx_strand_id
1 'polypeptide(L)'
;MKRLFLLSTVLFLLCSCSNDDGLKPGQPDGENTAVIPHFYGMARLENPAPETRGVANTQKVWHKSMAKEKLTVKFLNGTERYQAQVKEVVREWEKAAGVRFNFVKDDQDALIRVGFDYIPGMMSSWAITGTDHLQLYDQQQEPTIHFARWRRSPDQLKYSDVLRAFGQALGLELEFRHPTFDPGWITDENGNVDEARIREYWERELKNYITWEELKKMVLDPLQDQPSLIYKTDSYDPESVMTWPLYEMIAKNIPLIEFEDDYKTELSALDKKFIQEIYGPTLGEFYPEDRYLNLIEFDYTGTTPEFTLTTNKNIAVIWDQDAEEATNYYLPTNVSTEYTFTATHTFAENKKHRIIIAEFLDWGQEIPTESTALTAFDLTHGVGAENFDIKLLNKALGSIRIIGGEGFISQEFNFTGYNNLRELYLVGTLDSRVTLEDCENLEIFATSRSVYKPQTLKGPSGLTVASTPEANGYYKVEGPVAEWANESISIPEGIGKAEPTYSLSDLNGPGITIRNCGNLKEISLENTRVKNIDFSNLPHLEYIYLSSTQSYLVSGGSKDNNGEYLCAAFSTLENRKDLPSGVIVLRGITRGTNPADYMYVFLNLEKFIQIDNLFKSKNWTAVWDSGLLLFAVAIP
;
A
#
# COMPACT_ATOMS: atom_id res chain seq x y z
N MET A 1 -30.68 57.33 34.35
CA MET A 1 -30.38 55.92 34.73
C MET A 1 -30.46 55.03 33.49
N LYS A 2 -29.79 53.88 33.49
CA LYS A 2 -29.29 53.19 32.28
C LYS A 2 -30.40 52.83 31.28
N ARG A 3 -30.14 53.07 29.99
CA ARG A 3 -30.90 52.52 28.85
C ARG A 3 -30.19 51.27 28.32
N LEU A 4 -30.98 50.26 27.94
CA LEU A 4 -30.55 49.18 27.07
C LEU A 4 -30.03 49.75 25.73
N PHE A 5 -28.94 49.20 25.22
CA PHE A 5 -28.64 49.18 23.79
C PHE A 5 -27.91 47.89 23.45
N LEU A 6 -28.31 47.28 22.33
CA LEU A 6 -27.53 46.20 21.71
C LEU A 6 -26.17 46.78 21.29
N LEU A 7 -25.10 46.00 21.47
CA LEU A 7 -23.96 46.10 20.58
C LEU A 7 -23.58 44.70 20.10
N SER A 8 -23.66 44.51 18.79
CA SER A 8 -22.97 43.43 18.11
C SER A 8 -21.47 43.65 18.27
N THR A 9 -20.73 42.63 18.66
CA THR A 9 -19.28 42.61 18.45
C THR A 9 -18.87 41.21 18.06
N VAL A 10 -18.43 41.11 16.81
CA VAL A 10 -17.88 39.92 16.13
C VAL A 10 -16.99 39.13 17.08
N LEU A 11 -17.39 37.89 17.37
CA LEU A 11 -16.50 36.92 17.99
C LEU A 11 -15.50 36.49 16.91
N PHE A 12 -14.34 37.16 16.85
CA PHE A 12 -13.24 36.68 16.04
C PHE A 12 -12.78 35.35 16.62
N LEU A 13 -13.05 34.27 15.89
CA LEU A 13 -12.36 33.01 16.02
C LEU A 13 -10.88 33.27 15.76
N LEU A 14 -10.11 33.48 16.83
CA LEU A 14 -8.67 33.33 16.79
C LEU A 14 -8.37 31.82 16.72
N CYS A 15 -8.62 31.25 15.53
CA CYS A 15 -7.86 30.10 15.10
C CYS A 15 -6.39 30.51 15.18
N SER A 16 -5.67 29.99 16.18
CA SER A 16 -4.22 30.05 16.21
C SER A 16 -3.69 29.08 15.15
N CYS A 17 -3.88 29.45 13.88
CA CYS A 17 -3.04 28.94 12.82
C CYS A 17 -1.62 29.38 13.17
N SER A 18 -0.83 28.45 13.71
CA SER A 18 0.61 28.59 13.70
C SER A 18 1.01 28.72 12.25
N ASN A 19 1.39 29.94 11.83
CA ASN A 19 2.05 30.14 10.55
C ASN A 19 3.41 29.47 10.64
N ASP A 20 3.47 28.18 10.30
CA ASP A 20 4.70 27.58 9.83
C ASP A 20 5.01 28.24 8.48
N ASP A 21 5.82 29.29 8.54
CA ASP A 21 6.38 29.96 7.36
C ASP A 21 7.25 28.94 6.61
N GLY A 22 6.63 28.24 5.66
CA GLY A 22 7.30 27.30 4.77
C GLY A 22 8.44 28.00 4.05
N LEU A 23 9.63 27.41 4.15
CA LEU A 23 10.83 27.88 3.43
C LEU A 23 10.53 27.95 1.94
N LYS A 24 10.54 29.16 1.39
CA LYS A 24 10.46 29.38 -0.05
C LYS A 24 11.77 28.89 -0.69
N PRO A 25 11.74 28.04 -1.72
CA PRO A 25 12.95 27.59 -2.38
C PRO A 25 13.65 28.78 -3.05
N GLY A 26 14.92 29.01 -2.70
CA GLY A 26 15.76 30.02 -3.35
C GLY A 26 16.11 31.28 -2.55
N GLN A 27 15.88 31.35 -1.23
CA GLN A 27 16.64 32.30 -0.41
C GLN A 27 18.07 31.77 -0.20
N PRO A 28 19.12 32.60 -0.36
CA PRO A 28 20.49 32.20 -0.04
C PRO A 28 20.62 31.99 1.48
N ASP A 29 21.35 30.95 1.86
CA ASP A 29 21.62 30.64 3.26
C ASP A 29 22.29 31.83 3.95
N GLY A 30 21.66 32.33 5.01
CA GLY A 30 22.19 33.46 5.78
C GLY A 30 23.50 33.05 6.46
N GLU A 31 24.59 33.74 6.14
CA GLU A 31 25.94 33.49 6.65
C GLU A 31 26.03 33.54 8.19
N ASN A 32 25.82 32.39 8.84
CA ASN A 32 26.54 31.90 10.02
C ASN A 32 25.96 30.55 10.48
N THR A 33 26.23 29.48 9.75
CA THR A 33 26.10 28.11 10.26
C THR A 33 27.27 27.79 11.20
N ALA A 34 27.28 28.44 12.37
CA ALA A 34 28.12 27.97 13.47
C ALA A 34 27.70 26.53 13.78
N VAL A 35 28.63 25.57 13.66
CA VAL A 35 28.38 24.16 14.02
C VAL A 35 27.99 24.14 15.50
N ILE A 36 26.72 23.83 15.78
CA ILE A 36 26.21 23.80 17.15
C ILE A 36 26.36 22.36 17.65
N PRO A 37 27.22 22.09 18.64
CA PRO A 37 27.49 20.71 19.07
C PRO A 37 26.21 20.01 19.52
N HIS A 38 26.02 18.76 19.08
CA HIS A 38 24.88 17.95 19.50
C HIS A 38 25.12 17.30 20.85
N PHE A 39 24.16 17.45 21.76
CA PHE A 39 24.22 16.86 23.10
C PHE A 39 23.17 15.76 23.19
N TYR A 40 23.64 14.53 23.39
CA TYR A 40 22.80 13.42 23.80
C TYR A 40 23.08 13.10 25.27
N GLY A 41 22.12 12.56 26.02
CA GLY A 41 22.29 12.20 27.43
C GLY A 41 21.35 11.10 27.88
N MET A 42 21.46 10.73 29.15
CA MET A 42 20.65 9.69 29.79
C MET A 42 19.85 10.31 30.94
N ALA A 43 18.52 10.22 30.89
CA ALA A 43 17.68 10.73 31.97
C ALA A 43 17.61 9.72 33.13
N ARG A 44 17.66 10.23 34.36
CA ARG A 44 17.57 9.45 35.60
C ARG A 44 16.35 9.88 36.43
N LEU A 45 15.72 8.92 37.10
CA LEU A 45 14.61 9.17 38.02
C LEU A 45 15.11 9.95 39.26
N GLU A 46 14.41 11.04 39.63
CA GLU A 46 14.84 11.92 40.72
C GLU A 46 14.67 11.31 42.12
N ASN A 47 13.76 10.33 42.26
CA ASN A 47 13.65 9.44 43.42
C ASN A 47 13.47 8.00 42.89
N PRO A 48 14.54 7.21 42.68
CA PRO A 48 14.39 5.80 42.40
C PRO A 48 13.73 5.11 43.60
N ALA A 49 12.77 4.22 43.33
CA ALA A 49 12.17 3.39 44.38
C ALA A 49 13.27 2.68 45.20
N PRO A 50 13.08 2.47 46.52
CA PRO A 50 14.13 1.98 47.43
C PRO A 50 14.42 0.47 47.27
N GLU A 51 14.78 0.04 46.06
CA GLU A 51 15.34 -1.26 45.71
C GLU A 51 16.10 -1.25 44.35
N THR A 52 15.85 -0.29 43.46
CA THR A 52 16.47 -0.24 42.11
C THR A 52 17.79 0.54 42.08
N ARG A 53 18.89 -0.08 42.54
CA ARG A 53 20.26 0.41 42.28
C ARG A 53 20.98 -0.52 41.28
N GLY A 54 20.53 -0.35 40.03
CA GLY A 54 20.98 -0.92 38.75
C GLY A 54 20.61 0.08 37.64
N VAL A 55 21.43 0.56 36.69
CA VAL A 55 22.66 0.09 36.03
C VAL A 55 22.57 -1.23 35.26
N ALA A 56 22.54 -1.14 33.92
CA ALA A 56 22.35 -2.19 32.89
C ALA A 56 21.38 -3.30 33.29
N ASN A 57 20.33 -2.89 34.01
CA ASN A 57 19.74 -3.76 34.98
C ASN A 57 18.97 -4.89 34.26
N THR A 58 19.21 -6.13 34.65
CA THR A 58 18.36 -7.27 34.25
C THR A 58 16.89 -7.09 34.64
N GLN A 59 16.58 -6.16 35.56
CA GLN A 59 15.23 -5.70 35.88
C GLN A 59 14.69 -4.61 34.93
N LYS A 60 15.53 -3.96 34.10
CA LYS A 60 15.18 -2.87 33.18
C LYS A 60 14.99 -3.27 31.73
N VAL A 61 15.49 -4.43 31.30
CA VAL A 61 15.02 -5.02 30.03
C VAL A 61 13.56 -5.43 30.17
N TRP A 62 12.76 -5.27 29.11
CA TRP A 62 11.37 -5.67 29.14
C TRP A 62 11.24 -7.19 29.14
N HIS A 63 10.24 -7.72 29.84
CA HIS A 63 9.87 -9.12 29.66
C HIS A 63 9.46 -9.36 28.19
N LYS A 64 9.84 -10.49 27.58
CA LYS A 64 9.64 -10.72 26.13
C LYS A 64 8.21 -10.52 25.65
N SER A 65 7.20 -10.92 26.44
CA SER A 65 5.79 -10.65 26.08
C SER A 65 5.41 -9.17 26.17
N MET A 66 6.01 -8.39 27.08
CA MET A 66 5.82 -6.93 27.11
C MET A 66 6.48 -6.27 25.90
N ALA A 67 7.67 -6.74 25.52
CA ALA A 67 8.39 -6.27 24.34
C ALA A 67 7.65 -6.59 23.03
N LYS A 68 6.95 -7.75 22.96
CA LYS A 68 6.14 -8.17 21.81
C LYS A 68 4.86 -7.35 21.65
N GLU A 69 4.16 -7.03 22.75
CA GLU A 69 2.75 -6.61 22.67
C GLU A 69 2.45 -5.24 23.33
N LYS A 70 3.32 -4.74 24.21
CA LYS A 70 2.94 -3.67 25.17
C LYS A 70 3.79 -2.40 25.13
N LEU A 71 4.81 -2.29 24.26
CA LEU A 71 5.59 -1.05 24.12
C LEU A 71 4.81 0.02 23.35
N THR A 72 3.80 0.58 24.00
CA THR A 72 3.00 1.69 23.48
C THR A 72 3.82 2.98 23.39
N VAL A 73 3.72 3.69 22.26
CA VAL A 73 4.44 4.94 21.97
C VAL A 73 3.45 6.04 21.58
N LYS A 74 3.53 7.22 22.18
CA LYS A 74 2.81 8.41 21.68
C LYS A 74 3.72 9.63 21.51
N PHE A 75 3.28 10.57 20.69
CA PHE A 75 3.95 11.85 20.49
C PHE A 75 3.22 12.94 21.28
N LEU A 76 3.95 13.71 22.09
CA LEU A 76 3.38 14.82 22.87
C LEU A 76 3.28 16.11 22.05
N ASN A 77 4.07 16.21 20.97
CA ASN A 77 4.05 17.29 19.98
C ASN A 77 4.79 16.85 18.69
N GLY A 78 5.16 17.79 17.83
CA GLY A 78 5.95 17.55 16.62
C GLY A 78 5.09 17.41 15.35
N THR A 79 5.69 17.74 14.20
CA THR A 79 5.02 17.68 12.90
C THR A 79 4.79 16.24 12.45
N GLU A 80 3.81 16.02 11.57
CA GLU A 80 3.56 14.70 10.94
C GLU A 80 4.84 14.10 10.34
N ARG A 81 5.68 14.93 9.71
CA ARG A 81 6.99 14.51 9.19
C ARG A 81 7.93 13.96 10.28
N TYR A 82 8.03 14.61 11.45
CA TYR A 82 8.88 14.12 12.53
C TYR A 82 8.33 12.84 13.16
N GLN A 83 7.01 12.78 13.38
CA GLN A 83 6.36 11.59 13.91
C GLN A 83 6.55 10.39 12.97
N ALA A 84 6.40 10.61 11.66
CA ALA A 84 6.61 9.56 10.67
C ALA A 84 8.08 9.14 10.54
N GLN A 85 9.04 10.07 10.61
CA GLN A 85 10.47 9.76 10.64
C GLN A 85 10.85 8.90 11.86
N VAL A 86 10.25 9.15 13.02
CA VAL A 86 10.41 8.27 14.20
C VAL A 86 9.78 6.90 13.94
N LYS A 87 8.53 6.84 13.43
CA LYS A 87 7.84 5.58 13.10
C LYS A 87 8.58 4.72 12.08
N GLU A 88 9.31 5.34 11.16
CA GLU A 88 10.16 4.70 10.16
C GLU A 88 11.42 4.11 10.82
N VAL A 89 12.26 4.96 11.43
CA VAL A 89 13.58 4.58 11.94
C VAL A 89 13.50 3.58 13.11
N VAL A 90 12.45 3.66 13.93
CA VAL A 90 12.19 2.71 15.03
C VAL A 90 12.12 1.25 14.56
N ARG A 91 11.71 1.00 13.31
CA ARG A 91 11.54 -0.36 12.76
C ARG A 91 12.84 -1.11 12.60
N GLU A 92 13.99 -0.44 12.57
CA GLU A 92 15.29 -1.13 12.52
C GLU A 92 15.51 -2.02 13.75
N TRP A 93 15.01 -1.62 14.92
CA TRP A 93 15.03 -2.47 16.11
C TRP A 93 14.09 -3.69 15.98
N GLU A 94 12.92 -3.51 15.39
CA GLU A 94 11.93 -4.58 15.18
C GLU A 94 12.41 -5.59 14.11
N LYS A 95 13.15 -5.12 13.09
CA LYS A 95 13.84 -5.97 12.10
C LYS A 95 14.97 -6.79 12.74
N ALA A 96 15.62 -6.27 13.79
CA ALA A 96 16.73 -6.93 14.47
C ALA A 96 16.28 -7.97 15.52
N ALA A 97 15.20 -7.72 16.25
CA ALA A 97 14.83 -8.53 17.41
C ALA A 97 13.32 -8.59 17.72
N GLY A 98 12.98 -9.47 18.68
CA GLY A 98 11.61 -9.80 19.11
C GLY A 98 10.85 -8.69 19.84
N VAL A 99 10.80 -7.49 19.26
CA VAL A 99 10.23 -6.26 19.86
C VAL A 99 9.22 -5.61 18.91
N ARG A 100 8.20 -4.95 19.45
CA ARG A 100 7.18 -4.21 18.69
C ARG A 100 6.86 -2.88 19.35
N PHE A 101 6.89 -1.80 18.58
CA PHE A 101 6.51 -0.46 19.04
C PHE A 101 5.11 -0.11 18.54
N ASN A 102 4.18 -0.05 19.48
CA ASN A 102 2.76 0.13 19.20
C ASN A 102 2.41 1.62 19.30
N PHE A 103 2.40 2.32 18.17
CA PHE A 103 2.06 3.74 18.15
C PHE A 103 0.57 3.94 18.44
N VAL A 104 0.28 4.76 19.44
CA VAL A 104 -1.08 5.08 19.92
C VAL A 104 -1.42 6.55 19.68
N LYS A 105 -2.70 6.90 19.82
CA LYS A 105 -3.19 8.28 19.71
C LYS A 105 -2.68 9.14 20.88
N ASP A 106 -2.68 10.46 20.69
CA ASP A 106 -2.25 11.44 21.69
C ASP A 106 -3.13 11.43 22.96
N ASP A 107 -4.42 11.16 22.78
CA ASP A 107 -5.43 10.99 23.84
C ASP A 107 -5.35 9.67 24.63
N GLN A 108 -4.48 8.73 24.24
CA GLN A 108 -4.28 7.45 24.91
C GLN A 108 -3.05 7.44 25.83
N ASP A 109 -3.02 6.52 26.79
CA ASP A 109 -1.90 6.36 27.71
C ASP A 109 -0.79 5.49 27.09
N ALA A 110 0.44 5.99 27.10
CA ALA A 110 1.60 5.31 26.54
C ALA A 110 2.75 5.15 27.54
N LEU A 111 3.44 4.01 27.46
CA LEU A 111 4.70 3.76 28.15
C LEU A 111 5.78 4.75 27.69
N ILE A 112 5.99 4.86 26.38
CA ILE A 112 7.01 5.71 25.76
C ILE A 112 6.34 6.98 25.23
N ARG A 113 6.86 8.15 25.59
CA ARG A 113 6.28 9.45 25.25
C ARG A 113 7.36 10.34 24.66
N VAL A 114 7.25 10.61 23.36
CA VAL A 114 8.25 11.35 22.57
C VAL A 114 7.86 12.83 22.51
N GLY A 115 8.76 13.71 22.93
CA GLY A 115 8.64 15.16 22.77
C GLY A 115 9.80 15.75 21.97
N PHE A 116 9.50 16.65 21.04
CA PHE A 116 10.48 17.37 20.22
C PHE A 116 10.55 18.83 20.66
N ASP A 117 11.73 19.32 21.08
CA ASP A 117 11.88 20.67 21.64
C ASP A 117 10.86 20.96 22.78
N TYR A 118 10.43 19.91 23.49
CA TYR A 118 9.31 19.96 24.44
C TYR A 118 9.67 20.65 25.75
N ILE A 119 10.93 20.59 26.17
CA ILE A 119 11.46 21.29 27.34
C ILE A 119 12.16 22.57 26.86
N PRO A 120 11.56 23.77 27.05
CA PRO A 120 12.08 24.99 26.46
C PRO A 120 13.48 25.34 26.96
N GLY A 121 14.41 25.51 26.03
CA GLY A 121 15.80 25.89 26.33
C GLY A 121 16.72 24.73 26.71
N MET A 122 16.23 23.49 26.81
CA MET A 122 17.08 22.31 26.99
C MET A 122 17.86 22.01 25.71
N MET A 123 19.15 21.76 25.83
CA MET A 123 20.06 21.57 24.70
C MET A 123 20.35 20.10 24.40
N SER A 124 19.99 19.20 25.32
CA SER A 124 20.20 17.76 25.23
C SER A 124 18.98 16.96 24.77
N SER A 125 19.19 16.08 23.79
CA SER A 125 18.34 14.91 23.54
C SER A 125 18.60 13.85 24.62
N TRP A 126 17.59 13.09 25.02
CA TRP A 126 17.72 12.03 26.03
C TRP A 126 16.57 11.02 26.00
N ALA A 127 16.79 9.84 26.58
CA ALA A 127 15.73 8.90 26.92
C ALA A 127 15.86 8.37 28.36
N ILE A 128 14.74 7.89 28.89
CA ILE A 128 14.65 7.02 30.08
C ILE A 128 15.00 5.58 29.66
N THR A 129 15.61 4.81 30.55
CA THR A 129 16.10 3.46 30.20
C THR A 129 15.12 2.35 30.57
N GLY A 130 14.66 1.61 29.57
CA GLY A 130 13.94 0.35 29.78
C GLY A 130 12.66 0.50 30.61
N THR A 131 12.42 -0.44 31.53
CA THR A 131 11.21 -0.47 32.39
C THR A 131 11.08 0.72 33.34
N ASP A 132 12.06 1.63 33.46
CA ASP A 132 11.88 2.87 34.23
C ASP A 132 10.73 3.73 33.68
N HIS A 133 10.38 3.56 32.41
CA HIS A 133 9.15 4.08 31.79
C HIS A 133 7.87 3.74 32.57
N LEU A 134 7.81 2.58 33.25
CA LEU A 134 6.67 2.19 34.10
C LEU A 134 6.55 3.07 35.35
N GLN A 135 7.67 3.55 35.90
CA GLN A 135 7.69 4.42 37.09
C GLN A 135 7.13 5.82 36.78
N LEU A 136 7.09 6.18 35.49
CA LEU A 136 6.56 7.44 34.97
C LEU A 136 5.21 7.25 34.26
N TYR A 137 4.54 6.09 34.37
CA TYR A 137 3.35 5.81 33.57
C TYR A 137 2.17 6.75 33.87
N ASP A 138 2.00 7.19 35.12
CA ASP A 138 0.94 8.15 35.50
C ASP A 138 1.23 9.59 34.99
N GLN A 139 2.42 9.87 34.47
CA GLN A 139 2.87 11.19 34.02
C GLN A 139 2.72 11.36 32.51
N GLN A 140 1.48 11.19 32.02
CA GLN A 140 1.15 11.08 30.59
C GLN A 140 1.36 12.34 29.74
N GLN A 141 1.71 13.46 30.36
CA GLN A 141 2.04 14.75 29.71
C GLN A 141 3.54 15.09 29.79
N GLU A 142 4.35 14.23 30.39
CA GLU A 142 5.81 14.40 30.50
C GLU A 142 6.53 13.44 29.54
N PRO A 143 7.54 13.91 28.78
CA PRO A 143 8.27 13.06 27.86
C PRO A 143 9.10 12.01 28.62
N THR A 144 9.23 10.82 28.05
CA THR A 144 10.23 9.82 28.44
C THR A 144 11.36 9.72 27.43
N ILE A 145 11.15 10.27 26.23
CA ILE A 145 12.15 10.54 25.20
C ILE A 145 12.01 12.02 24.82
N HIS A 146 13.10 12.76 24.89
CA HIS A 146 13.19 14.14 24.45
C HIS A 146 14.19 14.26 23.31
N PHE A 147 13.78 14.91 22.22
CA PHE A 147 14.64 15.24 21.09
C PHE A 147 14.84 16.76 21.04
N ALA A 148 16.07 17.21 21.27
CA ALA A 148 16.39 18.64 21.28
C ALA A 148 16.84 19.15 19.90
N ARG A 149 16.41 20.37 19.57
CA ARG A 149 16.79 21.19 18.41
C ARG A 149 16.54 20.56 17.03
N TRP A 150 15.68 19.54 16.96
CA TRP A 150 15.37 18.78 15.75
C TRP A 150 14.95 19.64 14.56
N ARG A 151 14.38 20.83 14.80
CA ARG A 151 14.04 21.80 13.74
C ARG A 151 15.22 22.21 12.85
N ARG A 152 16.46 22.14 13.35
CA ARG A 152 17.67 22.54 12.61
C ARG A 152 18.67 21.38 12.38
N SER A 153 18.37 20.19 12.90
CA SER A 153 19.23 19.01 12.75
C SER A 153 19.19 18.43 11.33
N PRO A 154 20.32 17.95 10.78
CA PRO A 154 20.31 17.15 9.56
C PRO A 154 19.59 15.81 9.80
N ASP A 155 19.09 15.18 8.73
CA ASP A 155 18.30 13.95 8.88
C ASP A 155 19.13 12.77 9.41
N GLN A 156 20.42 12.68 9.05
CA GLN A 156 21.35 11.68 9.63
C GLN A 156 21.44 11.76 11.16
N LEU A 157 21.47 12.98 11.72
CA LEU A 157 21.48 13.15 13.18
C LEU A 157 20.18 12.66 13.82
N LYS A 158 19.03 12.96 13.20
CA LYS A 158 17.71 12.50 13.69
C LYS A 158 17.63 10.97 13.67
N TYR A 159 18.13 10.33 12.61
CA TYR A 159 18.21 8.87 12.50
C TYR A 159 19.02 8.29 13.67
N SER A 160 20.22 8.82 13.92
CA SER A 160 21.06 8.37 15.05
C SER A 160 20.39 8.59 16.42
N ASP A 161 19.75 9.75 16.61
CA ASP A 161 19.01 10.09 17.83
C ASP A 161 17.85 9.10 18.08
N VAL A 162 17.06 8.76 17.06
CA VAL A 162 15.94 7.80 17.19
C VAL A 162 16.48 6.41 17.52
N LEU A 163 17.47 5.90 16.79
CA LEU A 163 18.02 4.57 17.06
C LEU A 163 18.55 4.47 18.49
N ARG A 164 19.32 5.46 18.94
CA ARG A 164 19.87 5.53 20.30
C ARG A 164 18.78 5.65 21.37
N ALA A 165 17.78 6.51 21.18
CA ALA A 165 16.70 6.72 22.15
C ALA A 165 15.80 5.49 22.30
N PHE A 166 15.49 4.80 21.19
CA PHE A 166 14.70 3.58 21.25
C PHE A 166 15.53 2.37 21.72
N GLY A 167 16.85 2.36 21.49
CA GLY A 167 17.76 1.42 22.15
C GLY A 167 17.74 1.59 23.67
N GLN A 168 17.86 2.84 24.17
CA GLN A 168 17.69 3.14 25.60
C GLN A 168 16.29 2.73 26.11
N ALA A 169 15.23 3.00 25.34
CA ALA A 169 13.87 2.59 25.70
C ALA A 169 13.71 1.05 25.76
N LEU A 170 14.51 0.28 25.01
CA LEU A 170 14.62 -1.18 25.12
C LEU A 170 15.51 -1.66 26.27
N GLY A 171 16.05 -0.76 27.08
CA GLY A 171 16.89 -1.07 28.24
C GLY A 171 18.39 -1.16 27.94
N LEU A 172 18.83 -0.78 26.74
CA LEU A 172 20.26 -0.68 26.44
C LEU A 172 20.87 0.53 27.17
N GLU A 173 22.08 0.35 27.70
CA GLU A 173 22.92 1.43 28.21
C GLU A 173 23.75 2.01 27.04
N LEU A 174 24.34 3.19 27.25
CA LEU A 174 25.25 3.78 26.26
C LEU A 174 26.61 3.07 26.27
N GLU A 175 27.25 2.92 25.10
CA GLU A 175 28.34 1.95 24.89
C GLU A 175 29.64 2.28 25.65
N PHE A 176 29.88 3.54 26.01
CA PHE A 176 30.97 3.94 26.90
C PHE A 176 30.85 3.36 28.33
N ARG A 177 29.70 2.74 28.68
CA ARG A 177 29.48 2.05 29.96
C ARG A 177 29.94 0.59 29.90
N HIS A 178 30.49 0.15 28.76
CA HIS A 178 31.09 -1.16 28.61
C HIS A 178 32.34 -1.30 29.51
N PRO A 179 32.48 -2.39 30.31
CA PRO A 179 33.59 -2.50 31.26
C PRO A 179 35.00 -2.58 30.68
N THR A 180 35.14 -2.79 29.35
CA THR A 180 36.46 -2.78 28.68
C THR A 180 36.79 -1.44 28.03
N PHE A 181 35.91 -0.44 28.17
CA PHE A 181 36.14 0.90 27.67
C PHE A 181 36.95 1.70 28.71
N ASP A 182 38.18 2.08 28.35
CA ASP A 182 39.09 2.86 29.21
C ASP A 182 39.27 4.29 28.66
N PRO A 183 38.60 5.29 29.24
CA PRO A 183 38.58 6.64 28.75
C PRO A 183 39.65 7.49 29.45
N GLY A 184 40.91 7.09 29.34
CA GLY A 184 42.07 7.51 30.17
C GLY A 184 42.42 9.01 30.27
N TRP A 185 41.54 9.89 29.81
CA TRP A 185 41.57 11.33 30.02
C TRP A 185 40.45 11.85 30.96
N ILE A 186 39.25 11.25 31.04
CA ILE A 186 38.24 11.64 32.07
C ILE A 186 38.49 10.96 33.41
N THR A 187 39.26 9.89 33.45
CA THR A 187 39.47 9.15 34.69
C THR A 187 40.58 9.76 35.54
N ASP A 188 40.37 9.77 36.85
CA ASP A 188 41.43 9.98 37.83
C ASP A 188 42.37 8.77 37.90
N GLU A 189 43.44 8.87 38.68
CA GLU A 189 44.42 7.77 38.88
C GLU A 189 43.81 6.49 39.48
N ASN A 190 42.55 6.53 39.94
CA ASN A 190 41.81 5.42 40.53
C ASN A 190 40.71 4.87 39.61
N GLY A 191 40.52 5.44 38.41
CA GLY A 191 39.47 5.03 37.46
C GLY A 191 38.10 5.67 37.68
N ASN A 192 37.98 6.68 38.56
CA ASN A 192 36.73 7.44 38.77
C ASN A 192 36.64 8.65 37.83
N VAL A 193 35.44 9.18 37.62
CA VAL A 193 35.20 10.39 36.81
C VAL A 193 35.84 11.63 37.47
N ASP A 194 36.85 12.22 36.81
CA ASP A 194 37.49 13.49 37.18
C ASP A 194 36.59 14.68 36.78
N GLU A 195 35.61 14.96 37.64
CA GLU A 195 34.68 16.09 37.47
C GLU A 195 35.43 17.43 37.32
N ALA A 196 36.61 17.60 37.94
CA ALA A 196 37.36 18.85 37.89
C ALA A 196 37.98 19.09 36.50
N ARG A 197 38.63 18.07 35.91
CA ARG A 197 39.18 18.14 34.55
C ARG A 197 38.08 18.29 33.49
N ILE A 198 36.97 17.57 33.63
CA ILE A 198 35.83 17.69 32.72
C ILE A 198 35.23 19.10 32.80
N ARG A 199 35.15 19.67 34.01
CA ARG A 199 34.68 21.04 34.21
C ARG A 199 35.60 22.08 33.55
N GLU A 200 36.92 21.90 33.63
CA GLU A 200 37.87 22.79 32.97
C GLU A 200 37.71 22.76 31.44
N TYR A 201 37.50 21.58 30.85
CA TYR A 201 37.14 21.46 29.43
C TYR A 201 35.78 22.11 29.13
N TRP A 202 34.75 21.89 29.96
CA TRP A 202 33.43 22.52 29.77
C TRP A 202 33.50 24.05 29.82
N GLU A 203 34.23 24.62 30.79
CA GLU A 203 34.38 26.07 30.93
C GLU A 203 35.11 26.70 29.73
N ARG A 204 35.96 25.93 29.04
CA ARG A 204 36.73 26.36 27.86
C ARG A 204 35.96 26.20 26.54
N GLU A 205 35.35 25.04 26.29
CA GLU A 205 34.77 24.68 24.98
C GLU A 205 33.23 24.71 24.93
N LEU A 206 32.54 24.42 26.05
CA LEU A 206 31.13 24.01 26.05
C LEU A 206 30.16 25.03 26.67
N LYS A 207 30.66 25.92 27.53
CA LYS A 207 29.88 26.80 28.41
C LYS A 207 28.88 27.73 27.70
N ASN A 208 29.11 28.03 26.42
CA ASN A 208 28.21 28.84 25.61
C ASN A 208 27.09 28.02 24.93
N TYR A 209 27.17 26.68 24.97
CA TYR A 209 26.28 25.75 24.27
C TYR A 209 25.41 24.91 25.21
N ILE A 210 25.90 24.54 26.39
CA ILE A 210 25.16 23.76 27.40
C ILE A 210 25.54 24.25 28.80
N THR A 211 24.58 24.24 29.73
CA THR A 211 24.87 24.61 31.13
C THR A 211 25.64 23.50 31.84
N TRP A 212 26.44 23.85 32.86
CA TRP A 212 27.15 22.84 33.67
C TRP A 212 26.17 21.88 34.35
N GLU A 213 25.06 22.38 34.89
CA GLU A 213 24.06 21.54 35.57
C GLU A 213 23.35 20.58 34.61
N GLU A 214 23.05 21.01 33.38
CA GLU A 214 22.49 20.12 32.35
C GLU A 214 23.51 19.08 31.89
N LEU A 215 24.75 19.49 31.60
CA LEU A 215 25.82 18.54 31.28
C LEU A 215 26.01 17.56 32.43
N LYS A 216 26.10 18.02 33.68
CA LYS A 216 26.30 17.17 34.84
C LYS A 216 25.15 16.16 34.99
N LYS A 217 23.90 16.62 35.04
CA LYS A 217 22.72 15.77 35.22
C LYS A 217 22.55 14.73 34.10
N MET A 218 22.79 15.13 32.85
CA MET A 218 22.49 14.31 31.67
C MET A 218 23.69 13.51 31.15
N VAL A 219 24.92 13.88 31.56
CA VAL A 219 26.18 13.27 31.09
C VAL A 219 27.00 12.66 32.22
N LEU A 220 27.30 13.42 33.27
CA LEU A 220 28.31 13.05 34.28
C LEU A 220 27.76 12.19 35.42
N ASP A 221 26.59 12.54 35.96
CA ASP A 221 25.93 11.73 36.99
C ASP A 221 25.60 10.31 36.45
N PRO A 222 25.17 10.12 35.17
CA PRO A 222 25.15 8.81 34.51
C PRO A 222 26.44 7.99 34.62
N LEU A 223 27.62 8.60 34.45
CA LEU A 223 28.91 7.91 34.46
C LEU A 223 29.30 7.37 35.85
N GLN A 224 28.87 8.02 36.94
CA GLN A 224 29.35 7.73 38.29
C GLN A 224 28.87 6.38 38.86
N ASP A 225 27.74 5.84 38.41
CA ASP A 225 27.33 4.48 38.78
C ASP A 225 27.93 3.45 37.80
N GLN A 226 28.88 2.67 38.31
CA GLN A 226 29.42 1.49 37.64
C GLN A 226 28.50 0.27 37.87
N PRO A 227 28.09 -0.45 36.82
CA PRO A 227 27.27 -1.65 36.98
C PRO A 227 28.01 -2.83 37.63
N SER A 228 27.32 -3.55 38.53
CA SER A 228 27.75 -4.86 39.02
C SER A 228 27.20 -6.05 38.20
N LEU A 229 26.16 -5.83 37.39
CA LEU A 229 25.44 -6.87 36.64
C LEU A 229 25.00 -6.34 35.26
N ILE A 230 25.90 -6.36 34.27
CA ILE A 230 25.58 -6.01 32.87
C ILE A 230 25.38 -7.29 32.06
N TYR A 231 24.28 -7.36 31.31
CA TYR A 231 24.30 -8.12 30.05
C TYR A 231 25.16 -7.31 29.08
N LYS A 232 26.26 -7.85 28.57
CA LYS A 232 27.23 -7.11 27.74
C LYS A 232 27.74 -7.95 26.60
N THR A 233 28.21 -7.29 25.55
CA THR A 233 29.12 -7.85 24.54
C THR A 233 30.46 -8.26 25.16
N ASP A 234 31.21 -9.13 24.48
CA ASP A 234 32.58 -9.51 24.91
C ASP A 234 33.59 -8.35 24.80
N SER A 235 33.32 -7.36 23.94
CA SER A 235 34.17 -6.21 23.63
C SER A 235 33.34 -4.96 23.31
N TYR A 236 33.89 -3.78 23.63
CA TYR A 236 33.40 -2.47 23.19
C TYR A 236 33.18 -2.42 21.66
N ASP A 237 32.05 -1.88 21.23
CA ASP A 237 31.72 -1.66 19.81
C ASP A 237 31.76 -0.17 19.42
N PRO A 238 32.82 0.32 18.75
CA PRO A 238 32.89 1.71 18.31
C PRO A 238 31.80 2.09 17.28
N GLU A 239 31.24 1.12 16.55
CA GLU A 239 30.22 1.36 15.53
C GLU A 239 28.78 1.28 16.07
N SER A 240 28.60 1.02 17.37
CA SER A 240 27.27 0.93 17.98
C SER A 240 26.50 2.25 17.88
N VAL A 241 25.20 2.20 17.62
CA VAL A 241 24.32 3.38 17.76
C VAL A 241 24.25 3.88 19.21
N MET A 242 24.61 3.03 20.18
CA MET A 242 24.67 3.38 21.60
C MET A 242 25.96 4.11 21.97
N THR A 243 26.94 4.22 21.06
CA THR A 243 28.10 5.11 21.19
C THR A 243 27.65 6.55 21.34
N TRP A 244 28.36 7.32 22.17
CA TRP A 244 28.03 8.69 22.52
C TRP A 244 28.90 9.68 21.73
N PRO A 245 28.31 10.47 20.80
CA PRO A 245 29.10 11.36 19.94
C PRO A 245 30.00 12.31 20.73
N LEU A 246 29.43 13.01 21.73
CA LEU A 246 30.18 13.96 22.56
C LEU A 246 31.39 13.30 23.23
N TYR A 247 31.21 12.13 23.82
CA TYR A 247 32.20 11.54 24.72
C TYR A 247 33.49 11.14 24.01
N GLU A 248 33.39 10.53 22.83
CA GLU A 248 34.58 10.19 22.04
C GLU A 248 35.39 11.43 21.63
N MET A 249 34.70 12.53 21.33
CA MET A 249 35.34 13.79 20.95
C MET A 249 36.16 14.36 22.11
N ILE A 250 35.61 14.34 23.32
CA ILE A 250 36.38 14.74 24.50
C ILE A 250 37.49 13.72 24.80
N ALA A 251 37.27 12.42 24.56
CA ALA A 251 38.29 11.37 24.72
C ALA A 251 39.48 11.46 23.76
N LYS A 252 39.28 12.08 22.61
CA LYS A 252 40.34 12.41 21.65
C LYS A 252 40.88 13.84 21.87
N ASN A 253 40.38 14.57 22.88
CA ASN A 253 40.64 15.99 23.17
C ASN A 253 40.47 16.88 21.92
N ILE A 254 39.45 16.58 21.11
CA ILE A 254 39.13 17.32 19.87
C ILE A 254 38.24 18.52 20.22
N PRO A 255 38.51 19.73 19.72
CA PRO A 255 37.57 20.84 19.78
C PRO A 255 36.33 20.53 18.92
N LEU A 256 35.11 20.72 19.46
CA LEU A 256 33.86 20.33 18.78
C LEU A 256 33.62 20.98 17.40
N ILE A 257 34.31 22.08 17.10
CA ILE A 257 34.18 22.82 15.84
C ILE A 257 35.03 22.16 14.71
N GLU A 258 35.95 21.26 15.04
CA GLU A 258 36.91 20.65 14.10
C GLU A 258 36.59 19.20 13.72
N PHE A 259 35.44 18.67 14.14
CA PHE A 259 35.06 17.26 13.93
C PHE A 259 34.09 17.11 12.74
N GLU A 260 34.34 16.11 11.89
CA GLU A 260 33.36 15.65 10.91
C GLU A 260 32.33 14.76 11.63
N ASP A 261 31.04 15.10 11.54
CA ASP A 261 29.97 14.42 12.27
C ASP A 261 29.81 12.94 11.88
N ASP A 262 30.36 12.03 12.70
CA ASP A 262 30.19 10.57 12.57
C ASP A 262 28.82 10.12 13.11
N TYR A 263 27.78 10.39 12.33
CA TYR A 263 26.41 9.95 12.65
C TYR A 263 26.25 8.44 12.42
N LYS A 264 26.17 7.66 13.51
CA LYS A 264 25.75 6.24 13.45
C LYS A 264 24.27 6.15 13.09
N THR A 265 23.96 6.02 11.80
CA THR A 265 22.60 6.00 11.22
C THR A 265 22.01 4.60 11.03
N GLU A 266 22.77 3.55 11.30
CA GLU A 266 22.35 2.15 11.16
C GLU A 266 22.79 1.34 12.39
N LEU A 267 22.02 0.33 12.76
CA LEU A 267 22.40 -0.61 13.81
C LEU A 267 23.63 -1.45 13.39
N SER A 268 24.64 -1.49 14.25
CA SER A 268 25.86 -2.27 14.02
C SER A 268 25.58 -3.79 13.96
N ALA A 269 26.56 -4.57 13.53
CA ALA A 269 26.47 -6.04 13.57
C ALA A 269 26.39 -6.58 15.01
N LEU A 270 27.00 -5.89 15.98
CA LEU A 270 26.94 -6.24 17.40
C LEU A 270 25.65 -5.74 18.05
N ASP A 271 25.16 -4.54 17.71
CA ASP A 271 23.84 -4.05 18.13
C ASP A 271 22.75 -5.08 17.79
N LYS A 272 22.70 -5.50 16.52
CA LYS A 272 21.74 -6.49 16.00
C LYS A 272 21.84 -7.83 16.72
N LYS A 273 23.04 -8.38 16.89
CA LYS A 273 23.26 -9.65 17.60
C LYS A 273 22.84 -9.56 19.07
N PHE A 274 23.22 -8.47 19.74
CA PHE A 274 23.01 -8.29 21.17
C PHE A 274 21.53 -8.08 21.51
N ILE A 275 20.81 -7.27 20.75
CA ILE A 275 19.36 -7.09 20.96
C ILE A 275 18.56 -8.37 20.65
N GLN A 276 19.02 -9.17 19.69
CA GLN A 276 18.45 -10.49 19.38
C GLN A 276 18.70 -11.52 20.49
N GLU A 277 19.85 -11.48 21.18
CA GLU A 277 20.10 -12.31 22.37
C GLU A 277 19.14 -11.94 23.52
N ILE A 278 18.89 -10.64 23.74
CA ILE A 278 17.98 -10.17 24.79
C ILE A 278 16.53 -10.57 24.46
N TYR A 279 16.00 -10.16 23.30
CA TYR A 279 14.56 -10.27 23.01
C TYR A 279 14.16 -11.51 22.18
N GLY A 280 15.12 -12.16 21.51
CA GLY A 280 14.86 -13.23 20.55
C GLY A 280 14.86 -12.73 19.09
N PRO A 281 14.62 -13.62 18.12
CA PRO A 281 14.53 -13.26 16.70
C PRO A 281 13.42 -12.22 16.46
N THR A 282 13.52 -11.49 15.34
CA THR A 282 12.46 -10.58 14.88
C THR A 282 11.10 -11.26 14.86
N LEU A 283 10.06 -10.49 15.20
CA LEU A 283 8.66 -10.90 15.10
C LEU A 283 8.16 -10.93 13.64
N GLY A 284 8.99 -10.51 12.68
CA GLY A 284 8.59 -10.34 11.29
C GLY A 284 7.60 -9.20 11.11
N GLU A 285 6.75 -9.33 10.09
CA GLU A 285 5.71 -8.36 9.76
C GLU A 285 4.29 -8.86 10.06
N PHE A 286 4.14 -10.04 10.67
CA PHE A 286 2.84 -10.50 11.12
C PHE A 286 2.48 -9.89 12.49
N TYR A 287 1.29 -9.30 12.57
CA TYR A 287 0.70 -8.74 13.78
C TYR A 287 -0.44 -9.65 14.27
N PRO A 288 -0.96 -9.49 15.50
CA PRO A 288 -2.12 -10.26 15.96
C PRO A 288 -3.34 -10.01 15.06
N GLU A 289 -4.25 -10.99 14.97
CA GLU A 289 -5.41 -10.97 14.06
C GLU A 289 -6.35 -9.77 14.25
N ASP A 290 -6.35 -9.14 15.43
CA ASP A 290 -7.15 -7.94 15.72
C ASP A 290 -6.70 -6.68 14.97
N ARG A 291 -5.57 -6.75 14.26
CA ARG A 291 -5.00 -5.65 13.43
C ARG A 291 -5.42 -5.69 11.97
N TYR A 292 -6.17 -6.72 11.54
CA TYR A 292 -6.49 -6.96 10.14
C TYR A 292 -8.00 -6.98 9.89
N LEU A 293 -8.47 -6.13 8.97
CA LEU A 293 -9.82 -6.21 8.42
C LEU A 293 -9.75 -6.72 6.98
N ASN A 294 -10.04 -8.01 6.78
CA ASN A 294 -9.97 -8.68 5.48
C ASN A 294 -10.85 -7.97 4.43
N LEU A 295 -10.29 -7.69 3.25
CA LEU A 295 -10.94 -7.01 2.13
C LEU A 295 -11.09 -7.91 0.91
N ILE A 296 -10.06 -8.71 0.62
CA ILE A 296 -10.03 -9.72 -0.44
C ILE A 296 -9.28 -10.93 0.10
N GLU A 297 -9.80 -12.12 -0.15
CA GLU A 297 -9.12 -13.38 0.13
C GLU A 297 -9.16 -14.26 -1.12
N PHE A 298 -8.09 -15.00 -1.40
CA PHE A 298 -8.07 -16.00 -2.46
C PHE A 298 -7.03 -17.08 -2.17
N ASP A 299 -7.21 -18.25 -2.77
CA ASP A 299 -6.21 -19.31 -2.75
C ASP A 299 -5.27 -19.14 -3.95
N TYR A 300 -3.98 -19.44 -3.76
CA TYR A 300 -3.00 -19.44 -4.83
C TYR A 300 -2.12 -20.69 -4.75
N THR A 301 -1.96 -21.37 -5.89
CA THR A 301 -1.06 -22.52 -6.04
C THR A 301 0.05 -22.18 -7.04
N GLY A 302 1.22 -21.82 -6.52
CA GLY A 302 2.39 -21.42 -7.28
C GLY A 302 3.49 -20.90 -6.34
N THR A 303 4.62 -20.46 -6.89
CA THR A 303 5.74 -19.99 -6.06
C THR A 303 5.72 -18.49 -5.79
N THR A 304 5.20 -17.68 -6.71
CA THR A 304 5.40 -16.23 -6.70
C THR A 304 4.14 -15.51 -7.20
N PRO A 305 3.14 -15.25 -6.34
CA PRO A 305 2.03 -14.39 -6.69
C PRO A 305 2.52 -12.96 -6.94
N GLU A 306 1.89 -12.26 -7.89
CA GLU A 306 2.10 -10.84 -8.15
C GLU A 306 0.76 -10.17 -8.43
N PHE A 307 0.46 -9.08 -7.73
CA PHE A 307 -0.72 -8.26 -7.98
C PHE A 307 -0.46 -6.81 -7.57
N THR A 308 -1.16 -5.89 -8.22
CA THR A 308 -1.07 -4.45 -7.94
C THR A 308 -2.30 -3.99 -7.15
N LEU A 309 -2.06 -3.20 -6.11
CA LEU A 309 -3.08 -2.63 -5.23
C LEU A 309 -3.03 -1.10 -5.31
N THR A 310 -4.19 -0.46 -5.40
CA THR A 310 -4.33 0.98 -5.20
C THR A 310 -5.09 1.24 -3.90
N THR A 311 -4.53 2.08 -3.04
CA THR A 311 -4.88 2.16 -1.61
C THR A 311 -4.91 3.60 -1.10
N ASN A 312 -5.72 3.89 -0.07
CA ASN A 312 -5.76 5.20 0.60
C ASN A 312 -5.56 5.10 2.13
N LYS A 313 -5.20 3.91 2.62
CA LYS A 313 -4.83 3.57 3.99
C LYS A 313 -3.71 2.51 3.95
N ASN A 314 -3.13 2.21 5.12
CA ASN A 314 -2.21 1.09 5.24
C ASN A 314 -2.92 -0.23 4.90
N ILE A 315 -2.27 -1.08 4.11
CA ILE A 315 -2.75 -2.40 3.72
C ILE A 315 -1.76 -3.45 4.21
N ALA A 316 -2.26 -4.58 4.67
CA ALA A 316 -1.46 -5.79 4.85
C ALA A 316 -1.81 -6.83 3.79
N VAL A 317 -0.80 -7.58 3.36
CA VAL A 317 -0.99 -8.84 2.66
C VAL A 317 -0.45 -9.94 3.57
N ILE A 318 -1.33 -10.81 4.02
CA ILE A 318 -0.98 -12.06 4.70
C ILE A 318 -0.83 -13.10 3.59
N TRP A 319 0.36 -13.68 3.50
CA TRP A 319 0.73 -14.64 2.46
C TRP A 319 0.46 -16.07 2.92
N ASP A 320 0.71 -16.36 4.19
CA ASP A 320 0.42 -17.63 4.84
C ASP A 320 0.17 -17.40 6.35
N GLN A 321 -1.07 -17.61 6.79
CA GLN A 321 -1.49 -17.35 8.18
C GLN A 321 -0.93 -18.40 9.15
N ASP A 322 -0.75 -19.65 8.72
CA ASP A 322 -0.21 -20.73 9.56
C ASP A 322 1.31 -20.56 9.78
N ALA A 323 2.00 -19.93 8.83
CA ALA A 323 3.43 -19.62 8.91
C ALA A 323 3.76 -18.24 9.53
N GLU A 324 2.74 -17.46 9.92
CA GLU A 324 2.89 -16.05 10.34
C GLU A 324 3.64 -15.20 9.28
N GLU A 325 3.37 -15.42 7.98
CA GLU A 325 3.99 -14.68 6.87
C GLU A 325 3.07 -13.57 6.35
N ALA A 326 3.49 -12.32 6.51
CA ALA A 326 2.78 -11.14 6.00
C ALA A 326 3.75 -10.02 5.55
N THR A 327 3.22 -9.03 4.84
CA THR A 327 3.89 -7.77 4.50
C THR A 327 2.92 -6.61 4.68
N ASN A 328 3.31 -5.56 5.40
CA ASN A 328 2.48 -4.39 5.65
C ASN A 328 2.97 -3.21 4.82
N TYR A 329 2.14 -2.77 3.90
CA TYR A 329 2.35 -1.63 3.02
C TYR A 329 1.78 -0.38 3.68
N TYR A 330 2.67 0.48 4.13
CA TYR A 330 2.35 1.75 4.75
C TYR A 330 2.27 2.87 3.70
N LEU A 331 1.35 3.81 3.87
CA LEU A 331 1.28 4.97 2.98
C LEU A 331 2.58 5.82 3.08
N PRO A 332 3.15 6.26 1.95
CA PRO A 332 4.26 7.21 1.96
C PRO A 332 3.85 8.55 2.57
N THR A 333 4.74 9.14 3.37
CA THR A 333 4.49 10.35 4.18
C THR A 333 4.28 11.63 3.36
N ASN A 334 4.47 11.56 2.05
CA ASN A 334 4.36 12.66 1.10
C ASN A 334 3.18 12.50 0.12
N VAL A 335 2.34 11.47 0.30
CA VAL A 335 1.17 11.19 -0.56
C VAL A 335 -0.10 11.51 0.21
N SER A 336 -0.87 12.49 -0.28
CA SER A 336 -2.17 12.91 0.27
C SER A 336 -3.37 12.31 -0.47
N THR A 337 -3.12 11.33 -1.34
CA THR A 337 -4.07 10.73 -2.27
C THR A 337 -3.96 9.21 -2.25
N GLU A 338 -4.58 8.53 -3.22
CA GLU A 338 -4.32 7.11 -3.44
C GLU A 338 -2.84 6.84 -3.77
N TYR A 339 -2.34 5.69 -3.29
CA TYR A 339 -1.01 5.16 -3.54
C TYR A 339 -1.13 3.76 -4.16
N THR A 340 -0.39 3.53 -5.25
CA THR A 340 -0.37 2.25 -5.99
C THR A 340 0.97 1.57 -5.84
N PHE A 341 0.96 0.28 -5.51
CA PHE A 341 2.15 -0.56 -5.41
C PHE A 341 1.86 -1.99 -5.87
N THR A 342 2.92 -2.70 -6.25
CA THR A 342 2.85 -4.13 -6.56
C THR A 342 3.27 -4.94 -5.34
N ALA A 343 2.40 -5.85 -4.92
CA ALA A 343 2.67 -6.82 -3.88
C ALA A 343 3.11 -8.15 -4.51
N THR A 344 4.18 -8.74 -3.97
CA THR A 344 4.69 -10.05 -4.37
C THR A 344 5.43 -10.69 -3.21
N HIS A 345 5.43 -12.02 -3.17
CA HIS A 345 6.12 -12.84 -2.19
C HIS A 345 6.63 -14.10 -2.88
N THR A 346 7.62 -14.78 -2.31
CA THR A 346 8.11 -16.06 -2.85
C THR A 346 7.99 -17.15 -1.80
N PHE A 347 7.03 -18.05 -1.99
CA PHE A 347 6.80 -19.20 -1.13
C PHE A 347 7.93 -20.23 -1.27
N ALA A 348 8.38 -20.79 -0.14
CA ALA A 348 9.40 -21.83 -0.11
C ALA A 348 8.90 -23.19 -0.63
N GLU A 349 7.58 -23.44 -0.56
CA GLU A 349 6.93 -24.68 -1.00
C GLU A 349 5.89 -24.36 -2.08
N ASN A 350 5.87 -25.13 -3.17
CA ASN A 350 4.79 -25.02 -4.16
C ASN A 350 3.57 -25.82 -3.69
N LYS A 351 2.77 -25.22 -2.80
CA LYS A 351 1.48 -25.72 -2.31
C LYS A 351 0.41 -24.66 -2.51
N LYS A 352 -0.82 -24.97 -2.07
CA LYS A 352 -1.90 -23.99 -1.98
C LYS A 352 -1.70 -23.12 -0.74
N HIS A 353 -1.68 -21.81 -0.92
CA HIS A 353 -1.63 -20.80 0.15
C HIS A 353 -2.90 -19.96 0.12
N ARG A 354 -3.40 -19.52 1.30
CA ARG A 354 -4.53 -18.60 1.44
C ARG A 354 -3.99 -17.18 1.57
N ILE A 355 -4.08 -16.40 0.50
CA ILE A 355 -3.64 -15.01 0.49
C ILE A 355 -4.81 -14.12 0.96
N ILE A 356 -4.53 -13.23 1.91
CA ILE A 356 -5.50 -12.29 2.49
C ILE A 356 -4.95 -10.87 2.35
N ILE A 357 -5.71 -10.00 1.69
CA ILE A 357 -5.46 -8.56 1.59
C ILE A 357 -6.40 -7.88 2.59
N ALA A 358 -5.85 -7.12 3.54
CA ALA A 358 -6.57 -6.51 4.66
C ALA A 358 -6.26 -5.02 4.83
N GLU A 359 -7.21 -4.23 5.36
CA GLU A 359 -6.88 -2.94 5.98
C GLU A 359 -6.04 -3.20 7.23
N PHE A 360 -4.86 -2.57 7.30
CA PHE A 360 -3.98 -2.67 8.47
C PHE A 360 -4.29 -1.55 9.46
N LEU A 361 -4.89 -1.94 10.58
CA LEU A 361 -5.41 -1.03 11.60
C LEU A 361 -4.31 -0.53 12.54
N ASP A 362 -4.50 0.64 13.16
CA ASP A 362 -3.61 1.11 14.22
C ASP A 362 -3.77 0.27 15.51
N TRP A 363 -2.80 0.32 16.43
CA TRP A 363 -2.88 -0.45 17.66
C TRP A 363 -4.03 0.06 18.55
N GLY A 364 -4.80 -0.87 19.13
CA GLY A 364 -5.95 -0.54 19.98
C GLY A 364 -7.13 0.11 19.24
N GLN A 365 -7.10 0.15 17.91
CA GLN A 365 -8.23 0.56 17.09
C GLN A 365 -9.31 -0.54 17.10
N GLU A 366 -10.56 -0.19 17.37
CA GLU A 366 -11.69 -1.12 17.17
C GLU A 366 -11.81 -1.48 15.67
N ILE A 367 -11.93 -2.77 15.36
CA ILE A 367 -12.09 -3.26 13.99
C ILE A 367 -13.37 -2.66 13.40
N PRO A 368 -13.29 -1.83 12.34
CA PRO A 368 -14.46 -1.16 11.81
C PRO A 368 -15.32 -2.15 11.00
N THR A 369 -16.64 -1.91 10.97
CA THR A 369 -17.59 -2.76 10.22
C THR A 369 -17.49 -2.58 8.71
N GLU A 370 -16.86 -1.50 8.25
CA GLU A 370 -16.68 -1.15 6.84
C GLU A 370 -15.28 -0.55 6.64
N SER A 371 -14.74 -0.70 5.43
CA SER A 371 -13.43 -0.17 5.03
C SER A 371 -13.55 0.73 3.80
N THR A 372 -12.56 1.60 3.62
CA THR A 372 -12.34 2.36 2.37
C THR A 372 -10.93 2.17 1.83
N ALA A 373 -10.14 1.24 2.40
CA ALA A 373 -8.69 1.22 2.30
C ALA A 373 -8.14 0.88 0.90
N LEU A 374 -8.83 -0.01 0.19
CA LEU A 374 -8.41 -0.56 -1.10
C LEU A 374 -9.40 -0.09 -2.19
N THR A 375 -8.90 0.60 -3.20
CA THR A 375 -9.73 1.22 -4.25
C THR A 375 -9.59 0.54 -5.62
N ALA A 376 -8.47 -0.15 -5.87
CA ALA A 376 -8.33 -1.05 -7.01
C ALA A 376 -7.53 -2.32 -6.66
N PHE A 377 -7.92 -3.45 -7.25
CA PHE A 377 -7.22 -4.74 -7.20
C PHE A 377 -6.94 -5.23 -8.62
N ASP A 378 -5.67 -5.49 -8.94
CA ASP A 378 -5.22 -5.92 -10.26
C ASP A 378 -4.28 -7.13 -10.16
N LEU A 379 -4.84 -8.33 -10.32
CA LEU A 379 -4.07 -9.57 -10.43
C LEU A 379 -3.55 -9.73 -11.87
N THR A 380 -2.27 -9.41 -12.06
CA THR A 380 -1.58 -9.41 -13.35
C THR A 380 -1.26 -10.81 -13.87
N HIS A 381 -1.08 -11.79 -12.97
CA HIS A 381 -0.81 -13.17 -13.31
C HIS A 381 -1.43 -14.16 -12.31
N GLY A 382 -2.60 -14.70 -12.65
CA GLY A 382 -3.44 -15.54 -11.78
C GLY A 382 -3.42 -17.04 -12.08
N VAL A 383 -2.40 -17.56 -12.78
CA VAL A 383 -2.26 -19.00 -12.99
C VAL A 383 -2.17 -19.70 -11.63
N GLY A 384 -3.03 -20.70 -11.39
CA GLY A 384 -3.14 -21.38 -10.09
C GLY A 384 -3.92 -20.63 -9.01
N ALA A 385 -4.52 -19.47 -9.31
CA ALA A 385 -5.41 -18.76 -8.38
C ALA A 385 -6.84 -19.32 -8.41
N GLU A 386 -7.50 -19.36 -7.25
CA GLU A 386 -8.87 -19.88 -7.06
C GLU A 386 -9.54 -19.31 -5.79
N ASN A 387 -10.81 -19.64 -5.55
CA ASN A 387 -11.59 -19.35 -4.34
C ASN A 387 -11.54 -17.87 -3.88
N PHE A 388 -11.65 -16.94 -4.84
CA PHE A 388 -11.75 -15.51 -4.55
C PHE A 388 -13.02 -15.17 -3.76
N ASP A 389 -12.83 -14.51 -2.62
CA ASP A 389 -13.85 -13.93 -1.76
C ASP A 389 -13.51 -12.45 -1.54
N ILE A 390 -14.24 -11.59 -2.25
CA ILE A 390 -14.09 -10.14 -2.20
C ILE A 390 -15.16 -9.61 -1.25
N LYS A 391 -14.80 -8.78 -0.27
CA LYS A 391 -15.71 -8.42 0.83
C LYS A 391 -16.48 -7.13 0.51
N LEU A 392 -17.81 -7.21 0.51
CA LEU A 392 -18.74 -6.06 0.39
C LEU A 392 -18.59 -4.98 1.48
N LEU A 393 -17.82 -5.25 2.55
CA LEU A 393 -17.50 -4.26 3.58
C LEU A 393 -16.56 -3.16 3.06
N ASN A 394 -15.83 -3.39 1.96
CA ASN A 394 -15.01 -2.36 1.34
C ASN A 394 -15.88 -1.45 0.46
N LYS A 395 -16.04 -0.19 0.87
CA LYS A 395 -16.87 0.83 0.21
C LYS A 395 -16.11 1.73 -0.75
N ALA A 396 -14.85 1.43 -1.05
CA ALA A 396 -14.04 2.21 -1.99
C ALA A 396 -13.52 1.42 -3.20
N LEU A 397 -13.71 0.09 -3.24
CA LEU A 397 -13.24 -0.77 -4.33
C LEU A 397 -13.99 -0.44 -5.64
N GLY A 398 -13.35 0.34 -6.50
CA GLY A 398 -13.88 0.85 -7.75
C GLY A 398 -13.42 0.09 -9.00
N SER A 399 -12.29 -0.61 -8.95
CA SER A 399 -11.79 -1.40 -10.09
C SER A 399 -11.27 -2.77 -9.65
N ILE A 400 -11.65 -3.81 -10.38
CA ILE A 400 -11.21 -5.19 -10.18
C ILE A 400 -10.75 -5.75 -11.52
N ARG A 401 -9.49 -6.18 -11.61
CA ARG A 401 -8.96 -6.94 -12.74
C ARG A 401 -8.34 -8.25 -12.28
N ILE A 402 -8.75 -9.34 -12.91
CA ILE A 402 -8.25 -10.69 -12.69
C ILE A 402 -7.80 -11.24 -14.05
N ILE A 403 -6.49 -11.38 -14.24
CA ILE A 403 -5.88 -12.02 -15.42
C ILE A 403 -5.44 -13.43 -15.02
N GLY A 404 -6.27 -14.42 -15.28
CA GLY A 404 -6.03 -15.82 -14.93
C GLY A 404 -4.98 -16.48 -15.81
N GLY A 405 -5.37 -16.92 -17.00
CA GLY A 405 -4.50 -17.58 -17.98
C GLY A 405 -4.60 -19.11 -17.96
N GLU A 406 -3.73 -19.77 -18.73
CA GLU A 406 -3.71 -21.22 -18.87
C GLU A 406 -3.30 -21.90 -17.56
N GLY A 407 -4.29 -22.31 -16.77
CA GLY A 407 -4.12 -22.88 -15.42
C GLY A 407 -4.83 -22.10 -14.31
N PHE A 408 -5.61 -21.06 -14.61
CA PHE A 408 -6.59 -20.51 -13.67
C PHE A 408 -7.63 -21.58 -13.28
N ILE A 409 -8.09 -21.63 -12.03
CA ILE A 409 -9.11 -22.60 -11.62
C ILE A 409 -10.50 -21.97 -11.78
N SER A 410 -11.32 -22.56 -12.66
CA SER A 410 -12.64 -22.00 -12.97
C SER A 410 -13.58 -21.96 -11.76
N GLN A 411 -14.23 -20.82 -11.56
CA GLN A 411 -15.10 -20.56 -10.40
C GLN A 411 -16.32 -19.70 -10.76
N GLU A 412 -17.20 -19.46 -9.79
CA GLU A 412 -18.30 -18.51 -9.92
C GLU A 412 -17.94 -17.19 -9.23
N PHE A 413 -17.94 -16.10 -9.99
CA PHE A 413 -17.81 -14.75 -9.46
C PHE A 413 -19.20 -14.18 -9.21
N ASN A 414 -19.52 -13.87 -7.96
CA ASN A 414 -20.80 -13.25 -7.59
C ASN A 414 -20.58 -11.81 -7.10
N PHE A 415 -20.85 -10.85 -7.99
CA PHE A 415 -20.91 -9.44 -7.69
C PHE A 415 -22.36 -9.00 -7.50
N THR A 416 -22.98 -9.38 -6.38
CA THR A 416 -24.28 -8.84 -5.94
C THR A 416 -24.08 -7.67 -4.97
N GLY A 417 -24.66 -6.49 -5.25
CA GLY A 417 -24.64 -5.33 -4.36
C GLY A 417 -23.30 -4.57 -4.28
N TYR A 418 -22.43 -4.72 -5.28
CA TYR A 418 -21.13 -4.02 -5.36
C TYR A 418 -21.29 -2.59 -5.87
N ASN A 419 -22.03 -1.76 -5.13
CA ASN A 419 -22.46 -0.44 -5.62
C ASN A 419 -21.29 0.51 -5.94
N ASN A 420 -20.08 0.30 -5.41
CA ASN A 420 -18.91 1.16 -5.68
C ASN A 420 -18.06 0.71 -6.87
N LEU A 421 -18.23 -0.54 -7.33
CA LEU A 421 -17.48 -1.11 -8.45
C LEU A 421 -17.86 -0.40 -9.75
N ARG A 422 -16.88 0.19 -10.43
CA ARG A 422 -17.03 0.89 -11.72
C ARG A 422 -16.52 0.07 -12.90
N GLU A 423 -15.45 -0.69 -12.69
CA GLU A 423 -14.81 -1.47 -13.74
C GLU A 423 -14.51 -2.90 -13.27
N LEU A 424 -14.88 -3.88 -14.08
CA LEU A 424 -14.60 -5.30 -13.83
C LEU A 424 -14.01 -5.97 -15.06
N TYR A 425 -12.82 -6.57 -14.91
CA TYR A 425 -12.10 -7.30 -15.95
C TYR A 425 -11.83 -8.75 -15.51
N LEU A 426 -12.40 -9.74 -16.21
CA LEU A 426 -12.22 -11.18 -15.95
C LEU A 426 -11.58 -11.85 -17.16
N VAL A 427 -10.24 -11.81 -17.24
CA VAL A 427 -9.45 -12.18 -18.42
C VAL A 427 -8.85 -13.58 -18.26
N GLY A 428 -9.02 -14.45 -19.26
CA GLY A 428 -8.46 -15.80 -19.25
C GLY A 428 -8.95 -16.68 -18.10
N THR A 429 -10.20 -16.49 -17.65
CA THR A 429 -10.77 -17.18 -16.48
C THR A 429 -11.35 -18.58 -16.80
N LEU A 430 -11.13 -19.09 -18.00
CA LEU A 430 -11.56 -20.41 -18.48
C LEU A 430 -13.08 -20.62 -18.32
N ASP A 431 -13.53 -21.80 -17.87
CA ASP A 431 -14.95 -22.15 -17.73
C ASP A 431 -15.63 -21.53 -16.48
N SER A 432 -15.16 -20.36 -16.05
CA SER A 432 -15.77 -19.57 -14.97
C SER A 432 -17.15 -19.02 -15.37
N ARG A 433 -17.90 -18.54 -14.37
CA ARG A 433 -19.17 -17.83 -14.54
C ARG A 433 -19.14 -16.50 -13.78
N VAL A 434 -19.95 -15.53 -14.20
CA VAL A 434 -20.15 -14.28 -13.47
C VAL A 434 -21.63 -13.91 -13.32
N THR A 435 -22.00 -13.49 -12.12
CA THR A 435 -23.28 -12.83 -11.82
C THR A 435 -22.98 -11.39 -11.40
N LEU A 436 -23.57 -10.44 -12.11
CA LEU A 436 -23.56 -9.00 -11.81
C LEU A 436 -24.99 -8.61 -11.45
N GLU A 437 -25.26 -8.31 -10.19
CA GLU A 437 -26.60 -8.00 -9.69
C GLU A 437 -26.54 -6.77 -8.77
N ASP A 438 -27.43 -5.80 -8.98
CA ASP A 438 -27.50 -4.55 -8.21
C ASP A 438 -26.18 -3.74 -8.13
N CYS A 439 -25.30 -3.83 -9.14
CA CYS A 439 -24.07 -3.02 -9.20
C CYS A 439 -24.35 -1.61 -9.74
N GLU A 440 -24.78 -0.70 -8.85
CA GLU A 440 -25.27 0.64 -9.22
C GLU A 440 -24.28 1.51 -10.01
N ASN A 441 -22.98 1.52 -9.68
CA ASN A 441 -21.99 2.37 -10.38
C ASN A 441 -21.14 1.62 -11.42
N LEU A 442 -21.47 0.37 -11.77
CA LEU A 442 -20.69 -0.40 -12.74
C LEU A 442 -20.86 0.20 -14.13
N GLU A 443 -19.77 0.71 -14.71
CA GLU A 443 -19.75 1.34 -16.03
C GLU A 443 -19.16 0.43 -17.10
N ILE A 444 -18.19 -0.42 -16.73
CA ILE A 444 -17.42 -1.29 -17.63
C ILE A 444 -17.42 -2.73 -17.11
N PHE A 445 -17.80 -3.68 -17.97
CA PHE A 445 -17.54 -5.10 -17.77
C PHE A 445 -16.81 -5.69 -18.98
N ALA A 446 -15.67 -6.33 -18.73
CA ALA A 446 -14.80 -6.83 -19.78
C ALA A 446 -14.15 -8.19 -19.44
N THR A 447 -13.67 -8.85 -20.48
CA THR A 447 -12.95 -10.14 -20.43
C THR A 447 -11.63 -10.12 -21.22
N SER A 448 -11.23 -8.92 -21.64
CA SER A 448 -9.94 -8.55 -22.25
C SER A 448 -9.11 -7.70 -21.29
N ARG A 449 -7.79 -7.63 -21.47
CA ARG A 449 -6.86 -6.81 -20.65
C ARG A 449 -7.23 -5.31 -20.58
N SER A 450 -7.96 -4.81 -21.59
CA SER A 450 -8.52 -3.45 -21.69
C SER A 450 -9.76 -3.43 -22.59
N VAL A 451 -10.57 -2.38 -22.55
CA VAL A 451 -11.67 -2.20 -23.54
C VAL A 451 -11.12 -1.67 -24.86
N TYR A 452 -11.22 -2.47 -25.92
CA TYR A 452 -10.76 -2.08 -27.25
C TYR A 452 -11.82 -1.29 -28.00
N LYS A 453 -11.71 0.04 -28.05
CA LYS A 453 -12.61 0.91 -28.85
C LYS A 453 -11.98 1.34 -30.18
N PRO A 454 -12.75 1.42 -31.28
CA PRO A 454 -12.31 2.07 -32.50
C PRO A 454 -12.13 3.58 -32.28
N GLN A 455 -11.08 4.17 -32.86
CA GLN A 455 -10.87 5.63 -32.85
C GLN A 455 -11.89 6.34 -33.74
N THR A 456 -12.16 5.80 -34.92
CA THR A 456 -13.20 6.31 -35.83
C THR A 456 -13.91 5.15 -36.54
N LEU A 457 -15.11 5.43 -37.05
CA LEU A 457 -15.82 4.57 -37.98
C LEU A 457 -15.83 5.22 -39.36
N LYS A 458 -15.44 4.49 -40.40
CA LYS A 458 -15.47 4.94 -41.81
C LYS A 458 -16.45 4.14 -42.63
N GLY A 459 -16.94 4.72 -43.72
CA GLY A 459 -17.91 4.07 -44.63
C GLY A 459 -19.36 4.40 -44.29
N PRO A 460 -20.34 3.71 -44.92
CA PRO A 460 -21.75 3.92 -44.64
C PRO A 460 -22.11 3.44 -43.22
N SER A 461 -22.98 4.16 -42.51
CA SER A 461 -23.45 3.77 -41.18
C SER A 461 -24.38 2.54 -41.17
N GLY A 462 -24.98 2.21 -42.32
CA GLY A 462 -25.82 1.04 -42.50
C GLY A 462 -25.16 -0.03 -43.37
N LEU A 463 -25.48 -1.30 -43.07
CA LEU A 463 -25.00 -2.44 -43.83
C LEU A 463 -25.77 -2.58 -45.15
N THR A 464 -25.04 -2.95 -46.21
CA THR A 464 -25.55 -3.25 -47.56
C THR A 464 -25.04 -4.61 -47.99
N VAL A 465 -25.94 -5.52 -48.34
CA VAL A 465 -25.60 -6.86 -48.86
C VAL A 465 -25.63 -6.84 -50.38
N ALA A 466 -24.64 -7.44 -51.04
CA ALA A 466 -24.64 -7.63 -52.49
C ALA A 466 -25.85 -8.47 -52.95
N SER A 467 -26.41 -8.15 -54.13
CA SER A 467 -27.60 -8.84 -54.66
C SER A 467 -27.33 -10.26 -55.16
N THR A 468 -26.06 -10.62 -55.38
CA THR A 468 -25.61 -11.96 -55.79
C THR A 468 -24.41 -12.39 -54.95
N PRO A 469 -24.31 -13.66 -54.54
CA PRO A 469 -23.12 -14.18 -53.88
C PRO A 469 -21.92 -14.19 -54.84
N GLU A 470 -20.72 -14.17 -54.26
CA GLU A 470 -19.46 -14.41 -54.93
C GLU A 470 -19.32 -15.89 -55.36
N ALA A 471 -18.30 -16.20 -56.15
CA ALA A 471 -18.08 -17.55 -56.72
C ALA A 471 -17.81 -18.65 -55.67
N ASN A 472 -17.54 -18.26 -54.42
CA ASN A 472 -17.36 -19.11 -53.24
C ASN A 472 -18.69 -19.38 -52.49
N GLY A 473 -19.81 -18.81 -52.92
CA GLY A 473 -21.13 -18.89 -52.27
C GLY A 473 -21.37 -17.81 -51.20
N TYR A 474 -20.43 -16.91 -50.98
CA TYR A 474 -20.47 -15.92 -49.90
C TYR A 474 -21.05 -14.59 -50.36
N TYR A 475 -21.78 -13.91 -49.48
CA TYR A 475 -22.31 -12.59 -49.77
C TYR A 475 -21.31 -11.52 -49.36
N LYS A 476 -20.94 -10.65 -50.30
CA LYS A 476 -20.19 -9.43 -49.99
C LYS A 476 -21.11 -8.48 -49.20
N VAL A 477 -20.60 -7.97 -48.08
CA VAL A 477 -21.27 -6.94 -47.27
C VAL A 477 -20.40 -5.69 -47.23
N GLU A 478 -21.02 -4.55 -47.51
CA GLU A 478 -20.42 -3.22 -47.35
C GLU A 478 -21.05 -2.52 -46.15
N GLY A 479 -20.25 -1.85 -45.33
CA GLY A 479 -20.68 -1.36 -44.02
C GLY A 479 -19.66 -0.44 -43.37
N PRO A 480 -19.88 -0.06 -42.09
CA PRO A 480 -18.93 0.72 -41.33
C PRO A 480 -17.70 -0.13 -40.99
N VAL A 481 -16.53 0.48 -41.09
CA VAL A 481 -15.22 -0.13 -40.81
C VAL A 481 -14.62 0.58 -39.60
N ALA A 482 -14.14 -0.19 -38.63
CA ALA A 482 -13.40 0.31 -37.49
C ALA A 482 -11.98 0.72 -37.89
N GLU A 483 -11.57 1.92 -37.50
CA GLU A 483 -10.15 2.29 -37.45
C GLU A 483 -9.66 2.22 -36.01
N TRP A 484 -8.64 1.41 -35.79
CA TRP A 484 -8.03 1.16 -34.48
C TRP A 484 -6.87 2.11 -34.22
N ALA A 485 -6.50 2.30 -32.95
CA ALA A 485 -5.37 3.14 -32.58
C ALA A 485 -4.06 2.55 -33.13
N ASN A 486 -3.22 3.39 -33.74
CA ASN A 486 -1.97 2.96 -34.36
C ASN A 486 -0.98 2.47 -33.27
N GLU A 487 -0.41 1.28 -33.46
CA GLU A 487 0.37 0.52 -32.46
C GLU A 487 1.80 1.06 -32.23
N SER A 488 1.93 2.38 -32.00
CA SER A 488 3.22 3.05 -31.71
C SER A 488 3.69 2.89 -30.27
N ILE A 489 2.95 2.17 -29.42
CA ILE A 489 3.27 1.88 -28.02
C ILE A 489 3.63 0.40 -27.95
N SER A 490 4.75 0.08 -27.29
CA SER A 490 5.25 -1.29 -27.10
C SER A 490 4.38 -2.07 -26.11
N ILE A 491 3.19 -2.46 -26.54
CA ILE A 491 2.31 -3.43 -25.88
C ILE A 491 2.66 -4.80 -26.47
N PRO A 492 3.03 -5.83 -25.68
CA PRO A 492 3.42 -7.14 -26.22
C PRO A 492 2.34 -7.88 -27.01
N GLU A 493 1.06 -7.53 -26.82
CA GLU A 493 -0.11 -8.15 -27.45
C GLU A 493 -1.08 -7.05 -27.91
N GLY A 494 -1.04 -6.71 -29.20
CA GLY A 494 -1.85 -5.66 -29.82
C GLY A 494 -3.24 -6.13 -30.27
N ILE A 495 -4.01 -5.21 -30.87
CA ILE A 495 -5.40 -5.42 -31.35
C ILE A 495 -5.48 -6.46 -32.50
N GLY A 496 -4.32 -6.88 -33.03
CA GLY A 496 -4.18 -7.90 -34.08
C GLY A 496 -4.43 -9.35 -33.66
N LYS A 497 -4.53 -9.69 -32.36
CA LYS A 497 -4.84 -11.06 -31.91
C LYS A 497 -5.91 -11.12 -30.81
N ALA A 498 -6.58 -12.27 -30.72
CA ALA A 498 -7.54 -12.56 -29.65
C ALA A 498 -6.80 -12.96 -28.37
N GLU A 499 -7.45 -12.77 -27.20
CA GLU A 499 -6.90 -13.24 -25.92
C GLU A 499 -6.62 -14.75 -26.00
N PRO A 500 -5.41 -15.23 -25.67
CA PRO A 500 -5.02 -16.62 -25.91
C PRO A 500 -5.83 -17.62 -25.09
N THR A 501 -6.20 -17.23 -23.87
CA THR A 501 -7.05 -18.01 -22.96
C THR A 501 -8.46 -17.44 -22.99
N TYR A 502 -9.46 -18.32 -23.16
CA TYR A 502 -10.86 -17.90 -23.17
C TYR A 502 -11.35 -17.51 -21.78
N SER A 503 -12.37 -16.66 -21.75
CA SER A 503 -13.01 -16.14 -20.55
C SER A 503 -14.49 -16.50 -20.54
N LEU A 504 -14.97 -17.08 -19.44
CA LEU A 504 -16.38 -17.37 -19.18
C LEU A 504 -17.03 -18.40 -20.12
N SER A 505 -17.89 -19.27 -19.57
CA SER A 505 -18.42 -20.41 -20.32
C SER A 505 -19.80 -20.85 -19.86
N ASP A 506 -20.65 -21.20 -20.83
CA ASP A 506 -21.97 -21.79 -20.55
C ASP A 506 -21.91 -23.29 -20.17
N LEU A 507 -20.71 -23.88 -20.06
CA LEU A 507 -20.52 -25.32 -19.86
C LEU A 507 -21.23 -25.85 -18.60
N ASN A 508 -21.24 -25.05 -17.53
CA ASN A 508 -21.72 -25.45 -16.20
C ASN A 508 -22.89 -24.57 -15.71
N GLY A 509 -23.71 -24.04 -16.62
CA GLY A 509 -24.73 -23.01 -16.35
C GLY A 509 -24.38 -21.67 -17.01
N PRO A 510 -25.23 -20.63 -16.90
CA PRO A 510 -25.01 -19.36 -17.61
C PRO A 510 -23.66 -18.72 -17.29
N GLY A 511 -22.82 -18.49 -18.30
CA GLY A 511 -21.49 -17.92 -18.11
C GLY A 511 -21.51 -16.46 -17.69
N ILE A 512 -22.57 -15.72 -18.06
CA ILE A 512 -22.80 -14.31 -17.70
C ILE A 512 -24.27 -14.14 -17.30
N THR A 513 -24.52 -13.50 -16.16
CA THR A 513 -25.83 -12.96 -15.75
C THR A 513 -25.66 -11.50 -15.35
N ILE A 514 -26.48 -10.60 -15.89
CA ILE A 514 -26.47 -9.16 -15.55
C ILE A 514 -27.90 -8.76 -15.17
N ARG A 515 -28.06 -8.11 -14.01
CA ARG A 515 -29.36 -7.62 -13.51
C ARG A 515 -29.18 -6.29 -12.77
N ASN A 516 -30.06 -5.32 -13.03
CA ASN A 516 -30.12 -4.03 -12.36
C ASN A 516 -28.83 -3.15 -12.44
N CYS A 517 -27.84 -3.50 -13.27
CA CYS A 517 -26.62 -2.71 -13.51
C CYS A 517 -26.87 -1.54 -14.48
N GLY A 518 -27.81 -0.65 -14.16
CA GLY A 518 -28.35 0.35 -15.10
C GLY A 518 -27.35 1.40 -15.62
N ASN A 519 -26.20 1.58 -14.97
CA ASN A 519 -25.12 2.50 -15.40
C ASN A 519 -24.05 1.83 -16.28
N LEU A 520 -24.21 0.56 -16.64
CA LEU A 520 -23.28 -0.16 -17.50
C LEU A 520 -23.30 0.44 -18.91
N LYS A 521 -22.18 1.06 -19.30
CA LYS A 521 -21.97 1.72 -20.59
C LYS A 521 -21.32 0.80 -21.61
N GLU A 522 -20.47 -0.13 -21.13
CA GLU A 522 -19.53 -0.88 -21.96
C GLU A 522 -19.49 -2.37 -21.58
N ILE A 523 -19.64 -3.24 -22.57
CA ILE A 523 -19.47 -4.69 -22.43
C ILE A 523 -18.43 -5.17 -23.45
N SER A 524 -17.32 -5.77 -23.00
CA SER A 524 -16.25 -6.30 -23.86
C SER A 524 -16.02 -7.80 -23.62
N LEU A 525 -16.66 -8.63 -24.44
CA LEU A 525 -16.59 -10.09 -24.38
C LEU A 525 -15.57 -10.62 -25.38
N GLU A 526 -14.30 -10.66 -25.01
CA GLU A 526 -13.20 -11.17 -25.82
C GLU A 526 -12.96 -12.67 -25.55
N ASN A 527 -12.85 -13.46 -26.62
CA ASN A 527 -12.68 -14.91 -26.62
C ASN A 527 -13.54 -15.64 -25.58
N THR A 528 -14.86 -15.51 -25.69
CA THR A 528 -15.79 -16.12 -24.71
C THR A 528 -16.42 -17.42 -25.20
N ARG A 529 -16.83 -18.28 -24.24
CA ARG A 529 -17.58 -19.55 -24.51
C ARG A 529 -19.05 -19.47 -24.10
N VAL A 530 -19.60 -18.27 -24.07
CA VAL A 530 -21.04 -18.04 -23.85
C VAL A 530 -21.82 -18.17 -25.16
N LYS A 531 -23.09 -18.56 -25.05
CA LYS A 531 -24.05 -18.71 -26.16
C LYS A 531 -25.24 -17.78 -26.00
N ASN A 532 -25.42 -17.18 -24.83
CA ASN A 532 -26.48 -16.23 -24.56
C ASN A 532 -25.96 -15.08 -23.68
N ILE A 533 -26.53 -13.90 -23.89
CA ILE A 533 -26.41 -12.73 -23.00
C ILE A 533 -27.68 -11.90 -23.16
N ASP A 534 -28.18 -11.38 -22.04
CA ASP A 534 -29.33 -10.47 -21.98
C ASP A 534 -28.82 -9.04 -21.79
N PHE A 535 -29.26 -8.13 -22.67
CA PHE A 535 -28.94 -6.70 -22.64
C PHE A 535 -30.15 -5.83 -22.23
N SER A 536 -31.25 -6.44 -21.80
CA SER A 536 -32.43 -5.71 -21.34
C SER A 536 -32.15 -4.93 -20.05
N ASN A 537 -32.84 -3.79 -19.87
CA ASN A 537 -32.69 -2.93 -18.69
C ASN A 537 -31.28 -2.31 -18.52
N LEU A 538 -30.51 -2.19 -19.61
CA LEU A 538 -29.22 -1.49 -19.66
C LEU A 538 -29.33 -0.18 -20.47
N PRO A 539 -30.02 0.86 -19.94
CA PRO A 539 -30.37 2.07 -20.72
C PRO A 539 -29.16 2.91 -21.13
N HIS A 540 -28.05 2.82 -20.40
CA HIS A 540 -26.82 3.55 -20.70
C HIS A 540 -25.85 2.79 -21.60
N LEU A 541 -26.09 1.51 -21.89
CA LEU A 541 -25.20 0.67 -22.71
C LEU A 541 -25.05 1.27 -24.12
N GLU A 542 -23.83 1.66 -24.46
CA GLU A 542 -23.49 2.35 -25.70
C GLU A 542 -22.36 1.69 -26.49
N TYR A 543 -21.55 0.84 -25.85
CA TYR A 543 -20.48 0.10 -26.48
C TYR A 543 -20.56 -1.39 -26.19
N ILE A 544 -20.51 -2.21 -27.24
CA ILE A 544 -20.44 -3.67 -27.14
C ILE A 544 -19.32 -4.18 -28.06
N TYR A 545 -18.41 -4.96 -27.50
CA TYR A 545 -17.43 -5.73 -28.26
C TYR A 545 -17.67 -7.22 -27.97
N LEU A 546 -17.84 -8.05 -28.99
CA LEU A 546 -17.97 -9.50 -28.86
C LEU A 546 -16.99 -10.22 -29.79
N SER A 547 -16.24 -11.17 -29.26
CA SER A 547 -15.48 -12.15 -30.04
C SER A 547 -15.61 -13.56 -29.46
N SER A 548 -15.70 -14.56 -30.34
CA SER A 548 -15.80 -15.96 -29.96
C SER A 548 -15.48 -16.89 -31.13
N THR A 549 -15.15 -18.15 -30.85
CA THR A 549 -15.08 -19.17 -31.92
C THR A 549 -16.48 -19.55 -32.42
N GLN A 550 -16.58 -20.15 -33.62
CA GLN A 550 -17.84 -20.32 -34.36
C GLN A 550 -18.99 -21.01 -33.59
N SER A 551 -18.70 -21.82 -32.56
CA SER A 551 -19.72 -22.55 -31.78
C SER A 551 -20.42 -21.72 -30.68
N TYR A 552 -20.03 -20.46 -30.51
CA TYR A 552 -20.44 -19.57 -29.42
C TYR A 552 -21.03 -18.26 -29.96
N LEU A 553 -21.30 -17.30 -29.08
CA LEU A 553 -22.15 -16.13 -29.29
C LEU A 553 -22.08 -15.49 -30.70
N VAL A 554 -20.89 -15.24 -31.25
CA VAL A 554 -20.69 -14.44 -32.48
C VAL A 554 -21.08 -15.15 -33.79
N SER A 555 -21.16 -16.48 -33.83
CA SER A 555 -21.58 -17.21 -35.06
C SER A 555 -22.40 -18.47 -34.79
N GLY A 556 -22.65 -18.79 -33.53
CA GLY A 556 -23.31 -20.02 -33.12
C GLY A 556 -24.81 -20.06 -33.40
N GLY A 557 -25.33 -21.27 -33.29
CA GLY A 557 -26.70 -21.67 -33.61
C GLY A 557 -26.71 -23.17 -33.95
N SER A 558 -27.83 -23.67 -34.47
CA SER A 558 -27.79 -24.93 -35.22
C SER A 558 -27.06 -24.73 -36.57
N LYS A 559 -26.60 -25.82 -37.21
CA LYS A 559 -25.75 -25.78 -38.42
C LYS A 559 -26.31 -24.86 -39.52
N ASP A 560 -27.63 -24.86 -39.68
CA ASP A 560 -28.32 -24.12 -40.72
C ASP A 560 -28.75 -22.70 -40.25
N ASN A 561 -28.65 -22.41 -38.94
CA ASN A 561 -29.03 -21.15 -38.29
C ASN A 561 -27.83 -20.40 -37.64
N ASN A 562 -26.61 -20.48 -38.18
CA ASN A 562 -25.47 -19.69 -37.69
C ASN A 562 -25.88 -18.21 -37.49
N GLY A 563 -25.67 -17.66 -36.29
CA GLY A 563 -26.14 -16.32 -35.88
C GLY A 563 -27.40 -16.30 -35.00
N GLU A 564 -28.03 -17.44 -34.74
CA GLU A 564 -29.18 -17.57 -33.85
C GLU A 564 -28.94 -16.99 -32.45
N TYR A 565 -27.72 -17.17 -31.91
CA TYR A 565 -27.33 -16.61 -30.61
C TYR A 565 -27.22 -15.07 -30.63
N LEU A 566 -26.64 -14.48 -31.69
CA LEU A 566 -26.64 -13.02 -31.88
C LEU A 566 -28.07 -12.47 -32.05
N CYS A 567 -28.94 -13.15 -32.81
CA CYS A 567 -30.34 -12.75 -32.94
C CYS A 567 -31.05 -12.72 -31.58
N ALA A 568 -30.85 -13.74 -30.74
CA ALA A 568 -31.43 -13.80 -29.40
C ALA A 568 -30.92 -12.64 -28.53
N ALA A 569 -29.59 -12.49 -28.40
CA ALA A 569 -28.98 -11.42 -27.61
C ALA A 569 -29.42 -10.03 -28.07
N PHE A 570 -29.31 -9.71 -29.37
CA PHE A 570 -29.64 -8.36 -29.88
C PHE A 570 -31.14 -8.06 -29.92
N SER A 571 -32.02 -9.07 -29.81
CA SER A 571 -33.44 -8.84 -29.59
C SER A 571 -33.72 -8.14 -28.25
N THR A 572 -32.85 -8.30 -27.24
CA THR A 572 -32.98 -7.70 -25.90
C THR A 572 -32.44 -6.27 -25.78
N LEU A 573 -31.60 -5.80 -26.71
CA LEU A 573 -30.99 -4.45 -26.67
C LEU A 573 -32.03 -3.34 -26.47
N GLU A 574 -31.67 -2.33 -25.67
CA GLU A 574 -32.47 -1.12 -25.53
C GLU A 574 -32.51 -0.28 -26.82
N ASN A 575 -33.58 0.50 -26.95
CA ASN A 575 -33.83 1.39 -28.10
C ASN A 575 -33.17 2.76 -27.87
N ARG A 576 -32.18 3.11 -28.70
CA ARG A 576 -31.38 4.34 -28.61
C ARG A 576 -31.79 5.44 -29.59
N LYS A 577 -33.02 5.44 -30.13
CA LYS A 577 -33.46 6.42 -31.16
C LYS A 577 -33.24 7.90 -30.80
N ASP A 578 -33.39 8.24 -29.53
CA ASP A 578 -33.24 9.63 -29.03
C ASP A 578 -31.85 9.90 -28.43
N LEU A 579 -30.90 8.98 -28.61
CA LEU A 579 -29.53 9.01 -28.09
C LEU A 579 -28.49 8.92 -29.24
N PRO A 580 -27.20 9.20 -28.99
CA PRO A 580 -26.13 8.83 -29.90
C PRO A 580 -26.15 7.34 -30.24
N SER A 581 -25.90 7.01 -31.51
CA SER A 581 -25.92 5.62 -31.98
C SER A 581 -24.91 4.79 -31.20
N GLY A 582 -25.38 3.68 -30.61
CA GLY A 582 -24.49 2.74 -29.93
C GLY A 582 -23.62 1.99 -30.94
N VAL A 583 -22.42 1.58 -30.54
CA VAL A 583 -21.46 0.90 -31.41
C VAL A 583 -21.29 -0.56 -30.97
N ILE A 584 -21.36 -1.47 -31.93
CA ILE A 584 -21.12 -2.90 -31.74
C ILE A 584 -19.95 -3.33 -32.62
N VAL A 585 -18.96 -4.02 -32.06
CA VAL A 585 -17.88 -4.67 -32.81
C VAL A 585 -17.99 -6.19 -32.64
N LEU A 586 -17.92 -6.92 -33.75
CA LEU A 586 -18.08 -8.37 -33.81
C LEU A 586 -16.90 -9.00 -34.52
N ARG A 587 -16.17 -9.90 -33.84
CA ARG A 587 -15.03 -10.63 -34.42
C ARG A 587 -15.18 -12.15 -34.31
N GLY A 588 -14.93 -12.87 -35.40
CA GLY A 588 -14.78 -14.33 -35.33
C GLY A 588 -13.39 -14.70 -34.82
N ILE A 589 -13.25 -15.85 -34.15
CA ILE A 589 -11.95 -16.37 -33.68
C ILE A 589 -11.70 -17.76 -34.28
N THR A 590 -10.47 -17.97 -34.77
CA THR A 590 -9.99 -19.27 -35.28
C THR A 590 -9.94 -20.36 -34.20
N ARG A 591 -10.17 -21.62 -34.58
CA ARG A 591 -10.15 -22.76 -33.64
C ARG A 591 -8.81 -23.51 -33.74
N GLY A 592 -8.14 -23.67 -32.60
CA GLY A 592 -6.95 -24.55 -32.48
C GLY A 592 -5.60 -23.88 -32.76
N THR A 593 -5.59 -22.57 -32.96
CA THR A 593 -4.43 -21.67 -32.99
C THR A 593 -4.20 -21.08 -31.60
N ASN A 594 -2.94 -20.93 -31.17
CA ASN A 594 -2.60 -20.28 -29.89
C ASN A 594 -1.37 -19.35 -30.09
N PRO A 595 -1.48 -18.03 -29.83
CA PRO A 595 -2.73 -17.28 -29.66
C PRO A 595 -3.63 -17.39 -30.89
N ALA A 596 -4.94 -17.26 -30.70
CA ALA A 596 -5.90 -17.38 -31.79
C ALA A 596 -5.96 -16.11 -32.65
N ASP A 597 -6.00 -16.30 -33.97
CA ASP A 597 -6.16 -15.19 -34.93
C ASP A 597 -7.65 -14.87 -35.13
N TYR A 598 -7.96 -13.60 -35.35
CA TYR A 598 -9.29 -13.17 -35.77
C TYR A 598 -9.62 -13.67 -37.17
N MET A 599 -10.92 -13.87 -37.42
CA MET A 599 -11.44 -14.32 -38.70
C MET A 599 -12.85 -13.77 -38.97
N TYR A 600 -13.37 -14.09 -40.15
CA TYR A 600 -14.73 -13.75 -40.55
C TYR A 600 -15.80 -14.27 -39.58
N VAL A 601 -16.79 -13.42 -39.36
CA VAL A 601 -18.03 -13.78 -38.67
C VAL A 601 -18.94 -14.51 -39.66
N PHE A 602 -19.37 -15.73 -39.33
CA PHE A 602 -20.15 -16.59 -40.22
C PHE A 602 -21.60 -16.63 -39.79
N LEU A 603 -22.52 -16.21 -40.67
CA LEU A 603 -23.96 -16.11 -40.36
C LEU A 603 -24.81 -16.59 -41.53
N ASN A 604 -25.93 -17.23 -41.21
CA ASN A 604 -27.02 -17.42 -42.17
C ASN A 604 -27.56 -16.04 -42.61
N LEU A 605 -27.84 -15.87 -43.91
CA LEU A 605 -28.30 -14.61 -44.50
C LEU A 605 -29.60 -14.07 -43.87
N GLU A 606 -30.55 -14.94 -43.53
CA GLU A 606 -31.80 -14.53 -42.86
C GLU A 606 -31.52 -13.98 -41.45
N LYS A 607 -30.58 -14.60 -40.72
CA LYS A 607 -30.14 -14.14 -39.40
C LYS A 607 -29.39 -12.82 -39.50
N PHE A 608 -28.51 -12.66 -40.48
CA PHE A 608 -27.83 -11.38 -40.75
C PHE A 608 -28.84 -10.26 -41.03
N ILE A 609 -29.83 -10.48 -41.91
CA ILE A 609 -30.87 -9.51 -42.22
C ILE A 609 -31.73 -9.20 -40.99
N GLN A 610 -32.03 -10.20 -40.15
CA GLN A 610 -32.74 -9.99 -38.89
C GLN A 610 -31.94 -9.08 -37.94
N ILE A 611 -30.64 -9.33 -37.79
CA ILE A 611 -29.73 -8.56 -36.92
C ILE A 611 -29.58 -7.11 -37.40
N ASP A 612 -29.32 -6.89 -38.70
CA ASP A 612 -29.20 -5.57 -39.30
C ASP A 612 -30.49 -4.73 -39.15
N ASN A 613 -31.66 -5.35 -39.32
CA ASN A 613 -32.94 -4.69 -39.05
C ASN A 613 -33.12 -4.32 -37.57
N LEU A 614 -32.68 -5.17 -36.62
CA LEU A 614 -32.69 -4.83 -35.20
C LEU A 614 -31.81 -3.61 -34.93
N PHE A 615 -30.57 -3.58 -35.43
CA PHE A 615 -29.65 -2.46 -35.26
C PHE A 615 -30.20 -1.16 -35.83
N LYS A 616 -30.67 -1.17 -37.08
CA LYS A 616 -31.33 -0.02 -37.74
C LYS A 616 -32.55 0.47 -36.96
N SER A 617 -33.37 -0.45 -36.45
CA SER A 617 -34.59 -0.10 -35.71
C SER A 617 -34.34 0.43 -34.29
N LYS A 618 -33.20 0.10 -33.67
CA LYS A 618 -32.82 0.49 -32.30
C LYS A 618 -31.72 1.56 -32.22
N ASN A 619 -31.27 2.11 -33.37
CA ASN A 619 -30.17 3.08 -33.48
C ASN A 619 -28.80 2.55 -33.01
N TRP A 620 -28.42 1.37 -33.47
CA TRP A 620 -27.08 0.79 -33.27
C TRP A 620 -26.32 0.69 -34.61
N THR A 621 -25.01 0.88 -34.55
CA THR A 621 -24.07 0.77 -35.68
C THR A 621 -23.13 -0.41 -35.42
N ALA A 622 -23.12 -1.40 -36.32
CA ALA A 622 -22.34 -2.63 -36.12
C ALA A 622 -21.22 -2.81 -37.14
N VAL A 623 -20.03 -3.13 -36.63
CA VAL A 623 -18.80 -3.41 -37.39
C VAL A 623 -18.49 -4.91 -37.30
N TRP A 624 -18.43 -5.58 -38.46
CA TRP A 624 -18.18 -7.03 -38.58
C TRP A 624 -16.69 -7.35 -38.75
N ASP A 625 -15.85 -6.77 -37.89
CA ASP A 625 -14.41 -6.73 -38.08
C ASP A 625 -13.76 -8.13 -38.08
N SER A 626 -13.06 -8.47 -39.16
CA SER A 626 -12.27 -9.71 -39.25
C SER A 626 -10.80 -9.52 -38.91
N GLY A 627 -10.37 -8.32 -38.52
CA GLY A 627 -8.96 -7.92 -38.39
C GLY A 627 -8.25 -7.74 -39.74
N LEU A 628 -8.96 -7.90 -40.86
CA LEU A 628 -8.43 -7.84 -42.23
C LEU A 628 -9.36 -7.02 -43.13
N LEU A 629 -8.78 -6.27 -44.08
CA LEU A 629 -9.41 -5.18 -44.84
C LEU A 629 -10.57 -5.56 -45.82
N LEU A 630 -11.08 -6.79 -45.81
CA LEU A 630 -12.06 -7.30 -46.78
C LEU A 630 -13.04 -8.27 -46.13
N PHE A 631 -14.33 -7.91 -46.04
CA PHE A 631 -15.40 -8.71 -45.42
C PHE A 631 -16.02 -9.74 -46.39
N ALA A 632 -16.39 -10.92 -45.89
CA ALA A 632 -17.23 -11.91 -46.60
C ALA A 632 -18.17 -12.64 -45.62
N VAL A 633 -19.47 -12.74 -45.95
CA VAL A 633 -20.46 -13.49 -45.15
C VAL A 633 -20.64 -14.90 -45.73
N ALA A 634 -20.26 -15.92 -44.96
CA ALA A 634 -20.40 -17.31 -45.38
C ALA A 634 -21.77 -17.91 -45.05
N ILE A 635 -22.42 -18.49 -46.06
CA ILE A 635 -23.57 -19.38 -45.94
C ILE A 635 -23.07 -20.83 -46.13
N PRO A 636 -23.48 -21.79 -45.29
CA PRO A 636 -23.15 -23.22 -45.45
C PRO A 636 -23.93 -23.92 -46.58
#